data_AF-A0A4E0RKT6-F1
#
_entry.id   AF-A0A4E0RKT6-F1
#
_cell.length_a   1.000
_cell.length_b   1.000
_cell.length_c   1.000
_cell.angle_alpha   90.00
_cell.angle_beta   90.00
_cell.angle_gamma   90.00
#
_symmetry.space_group_name_H-M   'P 1'
#
loop_
_entity.id
_entity.type
_entity.pdbx_description
1 polymer ?
#
loop_
_entity_poly.entity_id
_entity_poly.type
_entity_poly.pdbx_seq_one_letter_code
_entity_poly.pdbx_strand_id
1 'polypeptide(L)'
;MSRDLNFQTPTDKRRLQRVEARGDMGPTVATNWTTIGTGRQSCALIRFDLTYRAVRTQISWGVRQRRVLTCGRMATEHVDGKPLGNRCYERAVCYKGSLQEMKYILVTGGVISGIGKGIISSSIGTILKAYGWNVTCIKIDPYLNIDAGTFSPYEHGEVYVLDDGSEVDLDLGNYERYLDVTLTKDNNITTGKIYQRVMEKERRGDYLGKTVQVVPHVTDAIMQWVADVARVPVDETGATPEVCIIELGGTIGDIESMPFVEAFRQMLFRVGTTNFCCAHVSLVPQLSTVGEPKTKPTQASVRELRACGLHPDLLMCRCSSSLPRNVVDKISLFSQVPVEHVITVVDTNDLYEVPILLDKQKLCDILLKHFNLNPKQKVEYPVLGKWKALTRRLQDASKTIQVALVGKYTKLNDAYLSVLKALKHAAIYANRKLEVAFVYAENLEDRMRTSNPDLFHQAWLSVSNSQAVIVPGGFGARGFEGKLAAIRFCRERGVPFLGLCLGLQCAAIEFARSVLGWQDANSTEFDTQTKYPVVIDMPEFNPGQMGGTMRLGRRRTAFYLSDTATTYINKTYGSSELPVSGTGDSAAAPPPSCTSCIVHRLINAPFYDARHRHRYEINPDFVEKLEAAGFLVVGRDAEVGNRMEIIELLRPLPLKTGVRIWKPDMDSPEATPNTKAESFQLIRHPFFVATQFHPEYTSRPAHPSPFFVGLMLAACGQLNTYLEKPIRLSPTQLLDEQVTGSSCTMLQSSLPGKSSSEELRGALVPGESELNDPAPAFIDFHIGDE
;
A
#
# COMPACT_ATOMS: atom_id res chain seq x y z
N MET A 1 15.90 38.50 23.98
CA MET A 1 15.85 38.95 25.39
C MET A 1 15.04 37.94 26.16
N SER A 2 15.57 37.58 27.33
CA SER A 2 15.08 36.64 28.34
C SER A 2 13.58 36.71 28.65
N ARG A 3 13.01 35.57 29.05
CA ARG A 3 12.39 35.40 30.37
C ARG A 3 12.02 33.95 30.68
N ASP A 4 12.49 33.55 31.84
CA ASP A 4 12.20 32.34 32.61
C ASP A 4 10.71 32.18 32.96
N LEU A 5 10.29 30.94 33.27
CA LEU A 5 9.87 30.55 34.62
C LEU A 5 9.41 29.07 34.71
N ASN A 6 10.16 28.32 35.53
CA ASN A 6 9.76 27.35 36.58
C ASN A 6 8.47 26.52 36.43
N PHE A 7 8.58 25.20 36.68
CA PHE A 7 7.77 24.54 37.73
C PHE A 7 8.46 23.31 38.33
N GLN A 8 8.12 23.07 39.60
CA GLN A 8 8.76 22.25 40.63
C GLN A 8 8.54 20.74 40.49
N THR A 9 9.50 19.95 40.98
CA THR A 9 9.33 18.51 41.28
C THR A 9 9.03 18.30 42.77
N PRO A 10 8.08 17.42 43.15
CA PRO A 10 7.90 17.02 44.54
C PRO A 10 8.82 15.86 44.93
N THR A 11 9.48 16.03 46.06
CA THR A 11 10.16 14.99 46.84
C THR A 11 9.14 14.12 47.55
N ASP A 12 9.35 12.80 47.58
CA ASP A 12 8.84 11.99 48.67
C ASP A 12 9.84 10.90 49.10
N LYS A 13 10.10 10.85 50.40
CA LYS A 13 11.01 9.93 51.11
C LYS A 13 10.18 8.97 51.95
N ARG A 14 10.40 7.66 51.84
CA ARG A 14 10.22 6.62 52.89
C ARG A 14 10.77 5.29 52.34
N ARG A 15 11.89 4.75 52.86
CA ARG A 15 12.10 3.94 54.09
C ARG A 15 12.09 2.42 53.76
N LEU A 16 13.21 1.74 54.04
CA LEU A 16 13.40 0.37 54.59
C LEU A 16 14.83 -0.09 54.23
N GLN A 17 15.81 0.08 55.14
CA GLN A 17 16.31 -0.87 56.16
C GLN A 17 17.17 -2.04 55.63
N ARG A 18 18.38 -2.10 56.19
CA ARG A 18 19.50 -3.03 56.01
C ARG A 18 19.18 -4.47 56.47
N VAL A 19 19.81 -5.46 55.83
CA VAL A 19 20.44 -6.62 56.50
C VAL A 19 21.75 -6.96 55.76
N GLU A 20 22.77 -7.31 56.55
CA GLU A 20 24.19 -7.54 56.21
C GLU A 20 24.46 -8.91 55.55
N ALA A 21 25.57 -9.01 54.79
CA ALA A 21 26.43 -10.19 54.74
C ALA A 21 27.84 -9.82 54.24
N ARG A 22 28.87 -10.43 54.86
CA ARG A 22 30.32 -10.19 54.72
C ARG A 22 30.99 -11.12 53.67
N GLY A 23 32.18 -10.69 53.20
CA GLY A 23 33.29 -11.50 52.64
C GLY A 23 33.24 -11.65 51.11
N ASP A 24 34.31 -11.50 50.31
CA ASP A 24 35.74 -11.56 50.59
C ASP A 24 36.58 -10.92 49.44
N MET A 25 37.72 -10.34 49.82
CA MET A 25 38.99 -10.01 49.10
C MET A 25 39.04 -9.41 47.66
N GLY A 26 39.69 -8.23 47.55
CA GLY A 26 40.01 -7.47 46.32
C GLY A 26 41.35 -7.83 45.64
N PRO A 27 42.12 -6.90 45.01
CA PRO A 27 41.84 -5.48 44.73
C PRO A 27 42.07 -5.03 43.26
N THR A 28 41.34 -3.99 42.87
CA THR A 28 41.63 -3.09 41.75
C THR A 28 42.49 -1.92 42.23
N VAL A 29 43.48 -1.51 41.44
CA VAL A 29 44.17 -0.21 41.59
C VAL A 29 43.83 0.66 40.37
N ALA A 30 43.14 1.76 40.64
CA ALA A 30 42.94 2.87 39.74
C ALA A 30 43.70 4.08 40.29
N THR A 31 44.32 4.87 39.42
CA THR A 31 44.74 6.24 39.75
C THR A 31 44.56 7.18 38.56
N ASN A 32 43.49 7.97 38.68
CA ASN A 32 43.34 9.42 38.48
C ASN A 32 44.10 10.18 37.39
N TRP A 33 43.28 10.97 36.70
CA TRP A 33 43.58 12.07 35.78
C TRP A 33 43.64 13.44 36.50
N THR A 34 44.08 14.44 35.72
CA THR A 34 44.06 15.91 35.87
C THR A 34 45.37 16.51 36.42
N THR A 35 45.99 17.57 35.89
CA THR A 35 45.60 18.66 34.96
C THR A 35 46.87 19.35 34.41
N ILE A 36 46.74 20.15 33.35
CA ILE A 36 47.36 21.49 33.08
C ILE A 36 47.76 21.61 31.60
N GLY A 37 47.30 22.69 30.96
CA GLY A 37 47.54 23.00 29.57
C GLY A 37 48.52 24.15 29.30
N THR A 38 48.53 24.51 28.02
CA THR A 38 49.07 25.71 27.35
C THR A 38 50.58 25.77 27.08
N GLY A 39 50.93 25.95 25.80
CA GLY A 39 52.28 26.25 25.33
C GLY A 39 52.37 26.26 23.80
N ARG A 40 52.78 27.39 23.22
CA ARG A 40 52.77 27.74 21.79
C ARG A 40 53.87 27.07 20.94
N GLN A 41 53.65 27.15 19.61
CA GLN A 41 54.60 27.57 18.56
C GLN A 41 55.36 26.53 17.70
N SER A 42 55.15 26.69 16.37
CA SER A 42 56.14 26.74 15.28
C SER A 42 56.34 25.54 14.34
N CYS A 43 56.35 25.86 13.05
CA CYS A 43 56.59 25.06 11.85
C CYS A 43 57.95 24.35 11.81
N ALA A 44 58.01 23.18 11.16
CA ALA A 44 59.17 22.73 10.38
C ALA A 44 58.76 21.76 9.26
N LEU A 45 59.10 22.13 8.03
CA LEU A 45 59.22 21.26 6.86
C LEU A 45 60.37 20.26 7.07
N ILE A 46 60.16 18.97 6.82
CA ILE A 46 61.24 18.04 6.44
C ILE A 46 60.72 17.07 5.36
N ARG A 47 61.39 17.09 4.19
CA ARG A 47 61.32 16.12 3.09
C ARG A 47 61.92 14.78 3.53
N PHE A 48 61.38 13.67 3.04
CA PHE A 48 62.15 12.45 2.84
C PHE A 48 62.00 11.97 1.40
N ASP A 49 63.15 11.79 0.77
CA ASP A 49 63.40 11.17 -0.53
C ASP A 49 64.41 10.03 -0.28
N LEU A 50 64.61 9.15 -1.28
CA LEU A 50 65.53 7.99 -1.38
C LEU A 50 64.91 6.60 -1.07
N THR A 51 65.13 5.51 -1.83
CA THR A 51 65.69 5.25 -3.17
C THR A 51 65.38 3.79 -3.57
N TYR A 52 65.39 3.54 -4.88
CA TYR A 52 65.34 2.24 -5.56
C TYR A 52 66.55 1.32 -5.28
N ARG A 53 66.33 0.00 -5.15
CA ARG A 53 67.29 -1.04 -5.55
C ARG A 53 66.57 -2.28 -6.12
N ALA A 54 66.90 -2.58 -7.38
CA ALA A 54 66.48 -3.75 -8.13
C ALA A 54 67.48 -4.91 -7.93
N VAL A 55 66.99 -6.14 -7.93
CA VAL A 55 67.78 -7.35 -8.20
C VAL A 55 67.08 -8.12 -9.32
N ARG A 56 67.80 -8.31 -10.43
CA ARG A 56 67.43 -9.14 -11.59
C ARG A 56 67.93 -10.57 -11.39
N THR A 57 67.16 -11.55 -11.84
CA THR A 57 67.71 -12.73 -12.52
C THR A 57 66.70 -13.30 -13.52
N GLN A 58 67.22 -13.69 -14.69
CA GLN A 58 66.54 -13.98 -15.96
C GLN A 58 65.89 -15.38 -15.99
N ILE A 59 64.78 -15.54 -16.72
CA ILE A 59 64.57 -16.66 -17.69
C ILE A 59 63.78 -16.12 -18.92
N SER A 60 64.17 -16.60 -20.09
CA SER A 60 63.88 -16.12 -21.45
C SER A 60 62.57 -16.63 -22.10
N TRP A 61 62.00 -15.74 -22.93
CA TRP A 61 61.21 -15.89 -24.18
C TRP A 61 60.65 -17.24 -24.65
N GLY A 62 59.38 -17.21 -25.07
CA GLY A 62 58.83 -18.16 -26.04
C GLY A 62 57.32 -17.95 -26.33
N VAL A 63 56.98 -17.09 -27.29
CA VAL A 63 55.63 -17.04 -27.88
C VAL A 63 55.47 -18.24 -28.82
N ARG A 64 54.48 -19.11 -28.57
CA ARG A 64 53.93 -20.03 -29.58
C ARG A 64 52.45 -20.31 -29.30
N GLN A 65 51.60 -19.91 -30.23
CA GLN A 65 50.21 -20.31 -30.34
C GLN A 65 50.08 -21.84 -30.30
N ARG A 66 49.23 -22.39 -29.43
CA ARG A 66 48.57 -23.68 -29.68
C ARG A 66 47.13 -23.71 -29.17
N ARG A 67 46.27 -24.10 -30.10
CA ARG A 67 44.86 -24.49 -30.05
C ARG A 67 44.43 -25.11 -28.71
N VAL A 68 43.29 -24.63 -28.21
CA VAL A 68 42.43 -25.33 -27.27
C VAL A 68 41.89 -26.59 -27.97
N LEU A 69 42.34 -27.76 -27.51
CA LEU A 69 41.70 -29.05 -27.78
C LEU A 69 41.21 -29.61 -26.46
N THR A 70 40.00 -30.12 -26.53
CA THR A 70 39.10 -30.58 -25.48
C THR A 70 39.58 -31.85 -24.77
N CYS A 71 39.09 -31.98 -23.52
CA CYS A 71 38.81 -33.21 -22.76
C CYS A 71 40.00 -34.10 -22.36
N GLY A 72 40.42 -33.98 -21.10
CA GLY A 72 41.21 -34.99 -20.38
C GLY A 72 40.43 -35.51 -19.17
N ARG A 73 40.04 -36.79 -19.24
CA ARG A 73 39.43 -37.57 -18.15
C ARG A 73 40.31 -37.51 -16.89
N MET A 74 39.70 -37.26 -15.72
CA MET A 74 40.32 -37.55 -14.42
C MET A 74 39.71 -38.80 -13.81
N ALA A 75 40.59 -39.63 -13.25
CA ALA A 75 40.33 -40.96 -12.75
C ALA A 75 39.39 -40.97 -11.54
N THR A 76 38.47 -41.93 -11.54
CA THR A 76 37.62 -42.31 -10.40
C THR A 76 38.32 -43.37 -9.57
N GLU A 77 38.66 -43.07 -8.31
CA GLU A 77 38.94 -44.12 -7.32
C GLU A 77 37.62 -44.72 -6.84
N HIS A 78 37.60 -46.06 -6.76
CA HIS A 78 36.44 -46.85 -6.38
C HIS A 78 36.62 -47.42 -4.97
N VAL A 79 35.70 -47.09 -4.08
CA VAL A 79 35.33 -47.93 -2.92
C VAL A 79 33.80 -47.97 -2.89
N ASP A 80 33.24 -49.19 -2.96
CA ASP A 80 31.84 -49.55 -2.77
C ASP A 80 30.77 -48.80 -3.59
N GLY A 81 30.82 -48.97 -4.92
CA GLY A 81 29.63 -49.27 -5.74
C GLY A 81 28.46 -48.27 -5.80
N LYS A 82 28.58 -47.03 -5.30
CA LYS A 82 27.60 -45.96 -5.52
C LYS A 82 28.30 -44.63 -5.81
N PRO A 83 27.91 -43.88 -6.86
CA PRO A 83 28.47 -42.56 -7.09
C PRO A 83 27.99 -41.63 -5.97
N LEU A 84 28.91 -41.13 -5.13
CA LEU A 84 28.70 -39.95 -4.31
C LEU A 84 28.61 -38.75 -5.25
N GLY A 85 27.41 -38.50 -5.76
CA GLY A 85 27.10 -37.35 -6.59
C GLY A 85 27.41 -36.06 -5.84
N ASN A 86 28.37 -35.28 -6.34
CA ASN A 86 28.67 -33.92 -5.91
C ASN A 86 27.50 -32.97 -6.27
N ARG A 87 26.34 -33.15 -5.61
CA ARG A 87 25.14 -32.33 -5.83
C ARG A 87 25.31 -30.85 -5.46
N CYS A 88 26.30 -30.50 -4.65
CA CYS A 88 26.57 -29.10 -4.29
C CYS A 88 27.27 -28.31 -5.41
N TYR A 89 28.11 -28.94 -6.23
CA TYR A 89 28.86 -28.25 -7.29
C TYR A 89 28.07 -28.15 -8.60
N GLU A 90 27.24 -29.15 -8.92
CA GLU A 90 26.34 -29.11 -10.08
C GLU A 90 25.27 -28.01 -9.95
N ARG A 91 24.80 -27.69 -8.73
CA ARG A 91 23.93 -26.52 -8.52
C ARG A 91 24.66 -25.21 -8.85
N ALA A 92 25.90 -25.00 -8.44
CA ALA A 92 26.61 -23.76 -8.72
C ALA A 92 26.84 -23.51 -10.23
N VAL A 93 26.95 -24.57 -11.04
CA VAL A 93 27.13 -24.47 -12.50
C VAL A 93 25.79 -24.28 -13.23
N CYS A 94 24.69 -24.91 -12.78
CA CYS A 94 23.34 -24.63 -13.29
C CYS A 94 22.84 -23.20 -12.96
N TYR A 95 23.40 -22.54 -11.93
CA TYR A 95 22.97 -21.22 -11.50
C TYR A 95 23.31 -20.08 -12.47
N LYS A 96 24.42 -20.18 -13.20
CA LYS A 96 24.85 -19.13 -14.14
C LYS A 96 23.86 -18.90 -15.28
N GLY A 97 23.15 -19.94 -15.73
CA GLY A 97 22.18 -19.81 -16.82
C GLY A 97 20.85 -19.16 -16.40
N SER A 98 20.44 -19.31 -15.15
CA SER A 98 19.11 -18.86 -14.70
C SER A 98 19.05 -17.40 -14.26
N LEU A 99 20.16 -16.83 -13.76
CA LEU A 99 20.23 -15.45 -13.26
C LEU A 99 20.37 -14.40 -14.37
N GLN A 100 20.67 -14.80 -15.61
CA GLN A 100 21.10 -13.86 -16.67
C GLN A 100 19.96 -13.14 -17.41
N GLU A 101 18.71 -13.60 -17.31
CA GLU A 101 17.58 -12.98 -18.04
C GLU A 101 16.86 -11.89 -17.23
N MET A 102 16.88 -11.96 -15.90
CA MET A 102 16.20 -11.00 -15.02
C MET A 102 17.02 -9.72 -14.82
N LYS A 103 16.36 -8.57 -14.83
CA LYS A 103 16.97 -7.27 -14.48
C LYS A 103 16.62 -6.89 -13.04
N TYR A 104 17.60 -6.46 -12.28
CA TYR A 104 17.43 -6.07 -10.88
C TYR A 104 17.67 -4.57 -10.70
N ILE A 105 16.73 -3.87 -10.06
CA ILE A 105 16.88 -2.47 -9.65
C ILE A 105 16.89 -2.44 -8.12
N LEU A 106 18.06 -2.27 -7.53
CA LEU A 106 18.21 -2.07 -6.08
C LEU A 106 18.00 -0.59 -5.74
N VAL A 107 16.98 -0.29 -4.95
CA VAL A 107 16.71 1.03 -4.40
C VAL A 107 17.22 1.10 -2.96
N THR A 108 18.15 2.01 -2.68
CA THR A 108 18.76 2.19 -1.35
C THR A 108 18.47 3.58 -0.78
N GLY A 109 18.44 3.69 0.55
CA GLY A 109 18.26 4.96 1.26
C GLY A 109 19.57 5.53 1.79
N GLY A 110 19.72 6.84 1.66
CA GLY A 110 20.90 7.56 2.15
C GLY A 110 20.70 8.21 3.51
N VAL A 111 20.50 9.53 3.48
CA VAL A 111 20.70 10.44 4.63
C VAL A 111 19.71 10.24 5.78
N ILE A 112 18.45 9.90 5.49
CA ILE A 112 17.38 9.75 6.49
C ILE A 112 16.45 8.59 6.13
N SER A 113 15.84 7.97 7.16
CA SER A 113 14.67 7.13 7.00
C SER A 113 13.45 7.99 6.60
N GLY A 114 12.41 7.37 6.01
CA GLY A 114 11.23 8.11 5.55
C GLY A 114 11.45 9.06 4.36
N ILE A 115 12.58 8.97 3.66
CA ILE A 115 12.88 9.84 2.51
C ILE A 115 11.92 9.65 1.32
N GLY A 116 11.17 8.54 1.26
CA GLY A 116 10.26 8.23 0.16
C GLY A 116 10.74 7.11 -0.77
N LYS A 117 11.55 6.17 -0.26
CA LYS A 117 12.04 5.00 -1.01
C LYS A 117 10.91 4.19 -1.65
N GLY A 118 9.85 3.87 -0.90
CA GLY A 118 8.70 3.13 -1.41
C GLY A 118 8.01 3.84 -2.58
N ILE A 119 7.88 5.17 -2.53
CA ILE A 119 7.30 5.98 -3.61
C ILE A 119 8.19 5.99 -4.86
N ILE A 120 9.50 6.15 -4.70
CA ILE A 120 10.45 6.09 -5.81
C ILE A 120 10.44 4.71 -6.47
N SER A 121 10.54 3.65 -5.67
CA SER A 121 10.52 2.26 -6.15
C SER A 121 9.22 1.95 -6.89
N SER A 122 8.07 2.35 -6.32
CA SER A 122 6.75 2.19 -6.95
C SER A 122 6.64 3.00 -8.25
N SER A 123 7.20 4.20 -8.29
CA SER A 123 7.16 5.07 -9.48
C SER A 123 8.03 4.54 -10.61
N ILE A 124 9.23 4.00 -10.32
CA ILE A 124 10.08 3.30 -11.29
C ILE A 124 9.29 2.14 -11.92
N GLY A 125 8.66 1.31 -11.10
CA GLY A 125 7.89 0.17 -11.60
C GLY A 125 6.66 0.59 -12.41
N THR A 126 5.99 1.67 -12.01
CA THR A 126 4.84 2.21 -12.73
C THR A 126 5.24 2.68 -14.12
N ILE A 127 6.37 3.38 -14.23
CA ILE A 127 6.92 3.81 -15.52
C ILE A 127 7.29 2.60 -16.37
N LEU A 128 8.02 1.63 -15.83
CA LEU A 128 8.40 0.43 -16.61
C LEU A 128 7.16 -0.35 -17.09
N LYS A 129 6.15 -0.56 -16.23
CA LYS A 129 4.88 -1.20 -16.61
C LYS A 129 4.14 -0.38 -17.68
N ALA A 130 4.20 0.95 -17.60
CA ALA A 130 3.63 1.82 -18.64
C ALA A 130 4.30 1.69 -20.01
N TYR A 131 5.54 1.23 -20.05
CA TYR A 131 6.32 0.96 -21.25
C TYR A 131 6.30 -0.54 -21.64
N GLY A 132 5.42 -1.35 -21.05
CA GLY A 132 5.16 -2.74 -21.43
C GLY A 132 6.07 -3.79 -20.77
N TRP A 133 6.81 -3.43 -19.73
CA TRP A 133 7.66 -4.36 -18.98
C TRP A 133 6.89 -5.05 -17.85
N ASN A 134 7.12 -6.34 -17.68
CA ASN A 134 6.58 -7.09 -16.54
C ASN A 134 7.47 -6.85 -15.32
N VAL A 135 6.89 -6.27 -14.26
CA VAL A 135 7.62 -5.83 -13.08
C VAL A 135 7.12 -6.54 -11.84
N THR A 136 8.05 -6.99 -10.99
CA THR A 136 7.79 -7.44 -9.62
C THR A 136 8.56 -6.60 -8.62
N CYS A 137 8.13 -6.64 -7.36
CA CYS A 137 8.77 -5.92 -6.27
C CYS A 137 9.12 -6.84 -5.11
N ILE A 138 10.26 -6.57 -4.49
CA ILE A 138 10.70 -7.18 -3.23
C ILE A 138 11.04 -6.07 -2.25
N LYS A 139 10.40 -6.07 -1.09
CA LYS A 139 10.73 -5.18 0.01
C LYS A 139 11.60 -5.92 1.01
N ILE A 140 12.74 -5.32 1.34
CA ILE A 140 13.60 -5.79 2.41
C ILE A 140 13.42 -4.88 3.61
N ASP A 141 13.18 -5.49 4.75
CA ASP A 141 13.04 -4.88 6.05
C ASP A 141 14.19 -5.35 6.95
N PRO A 142 15.11 -4.45 7.35
CA PRO A 142 16.26 -4.85 8.13
C PRO A 142 15.92 -5.17 9.61
N TYR A 143 14.68 -4.95 10.05
CA TYR A 143 14.24 -5.31 11.41
C TYR A 143 14.20 -6.83 11.65
N LEU A 144 14.24 -7.23 12.93
CA LEU A 144 14.32 -8.63 13.36
C LEU A 144 12.98 -9.37 13.37
N ASN A 145 11.85 -8.67 13.48
CA ASN A 145 10.53 -9.30 13.43
C ASN A 145 10.37 -10.14 12.14
N ILE A 146 9.76 -11.32 12.27
CA ILE A 146 9.53 -12.22 11.13
C ILE A 146 8.48 -11.62 10.19
N ASP A 147 7.44 -11.00 10.76
CA ASP A 147 6.35 -10.33 10.07
C ASP A 147 5.96 -9.04 10.81
N ALA A 148 5.06 -8.26 10.21
CA ALA A 148 4.58 -7.01 10.79
C ALA A 148 3.38 -7.19 11.74
N GLY A 149 2.86 -8.42 11.88
CA GLY A 149 1.58 -8.68 12.54
C GLY A 149 1.52 -8.25 14.00
N THR A 150 2.67 -8.30 14.67
CA THR A 150 2.82 -7.93 16.09
C THR A 150 3.12 -6.45 16.31
N PHE A 151 3.22 -5.64 15.26
CA PHE A 151 3.54 -4.21 15.41
C PHE A 151 2.41 -3.43 16.06
N SER A 152 2.81 -2.47 16.91
CA SER A 152 1.92 -1.40 17.32
C SER A 152 1.76 -0.42 16.15
N PRO A 153 0.53 -0.02 15.80
CA PRO A 153 0.32 1.02 14.80
C PRO A 153 0.98 2.36 15.12
N TYR A 154 1.41 2.59 16.37
CA TYR A 154 2.15 3.79 16.75
C TYR A 154 3.61 3.81 16.30
N GLU A 155 4.23 2.65 16.06
CA GLU A 155 5.67 2.55 15.81
C GLU A 155 5.98 2.51 14.32
N HIS A 156 5.35 1.57 13.61
CA HIS A 156 5.65 1.27 12.20
C HIS A 156 4.46 1.56 11.26
N GLY A 157 3.42 2.25 11.75
CA GLY A 157 2.20 2.49 10.99
C GLY A 157 1.29 1.26 10.95
N GLU A 158 0.28 1.29 10.11
CA GLU A 158 -0.67 0.17 9.98
C GLU A 158 0.01 -1.11 9.45
N VAL A 159 -0.51 -2.26 9.88
CA VAL A 159 -0.18 -3.56 9.28
C VAL A 159 -0.93 -3.69 7.95
N TYR A 160 -0.23 -4.04 6.88
CA TYR A 160 -0.83 -4.34 5.58
C TYR A 160 -1.01 -5.86 5.44
N VAL A 161 -2.12 -6.30 4.85
CA VAL A 161 -2.41 -7.73 4.66
C VAL A 161 -2.43 -8.05 3.17
N LEU A 162 -1.79 -9.16 2.80
CA LEU A 162 -1.76 -9.68 1.43
C LEU A 162 -2.84 -10.75 1.19
N ASP A 163 -3.01 -11.15 -0.07
CA ASP A 163 -4.01 -12.16 -0.46
C ASP A 163 -3.77 -13.51 0.24
N ASP A 164 -2.50 -13.88 0.44
CA ASP A 164 -2.11 -15.13 1.11
C ASP A 164 -2.22 -15.10 2.65
N GLY A 165 -2.71 -14.01 3.21
CA GLY A 165 -2.92 -13.83 4.65
C GLY A 165 -1.67 -13.43 5.43
N SER A 166 -0.57 -13.14 4.75
CA SER A 166 0.60 -12.58 5.41
C SER A 166 0.40 -11.14 5.85
N GLU A 167 0.92 -10.86 7.04
CA GLU A 167 0.97 -9.54 7.65
C GLU A 167 2.33 -8.91 7.34
N VAL A 168 2.30 -7.82 6.57
CA VAL A 168 3.51 -7.22 6.00
C VAL A 168 3.57 -5.72 6.29
N ASP A 169 4.75 -5.16 6.05
CA ASP A 169 4.98 -3.73 6.14
C ASP A 169 4.08 -2.95 5.16
N LEU A 170 3.75 -1.72 5.57
CA LEU A 170 2.87 -0.80 4.86
C LEU A 170 3.37 -0.47 3.44
N ASP A 171 4.69 -0.50 3.20
CA ASP A 171 5.25 -0.20 1.88
C ASP A 171 4.80 -1.20 0.81
N LEU A 172 4.47 -2.44 1.16
CA LEU A 172 3.92 -3.39 0.20
C LEU A 172 2.57 -2.94 -0.37
N GLY A 173 1.77 -2.27 0.45
CA GLY A 173 0.53 -1.66 0.00
C GLY A 173 0.74 -0.48 -0.95
N ASN A 174 1.93 0.13 -1.01
CA ASN A 174 2.26 1.11 -2.04
C ASN A 174 2.49 0.42 -3.38
N TYR A 175 3.26 -0.65 -3.38
CA TYR A 175 3.58 -1.42 -4.59
C TYR A 175 2.33 -1.95 -5.27
N GLU A 176 1.45 -2.63 -4.51
CA GLU A 176 0.24 -3.17 -5.09
C GLU A 176 -0.68 -2.06 -5.67
N ARG A 177 -0.72 -0.88 -5.05
CA ARG A 177 -1.54 0.25 -5.51
C ARG A 177 -1.01 0.91 -6.78
N TYR A 178 0.29 1.08 -6.87
CA TYR A 178 0.93 1.77 -8.00
C TYR A 178 1.08 0.84 -9.20
N LEU A 179 1.47 -0.40 -8.95
CA LEU A 179 1.83 -1.34 -10.01
C LEU A 179 0.65 -2.17 -10.47
N ASP A 180 -0.45 -2.22 -9.72
CA ASP A 180 -1.58 -3.10 -10.02
C ASP A 180 -1.09 -4.57 -10.11
N VAL A 181 -0.47 -5.02 -9.03
CA VAL A 181 0.06 -6.37 -8.84
C VAL A 181 -0.45 -6.93 -7.52
N THR A 182 -0.40 -8.25 -7.38
CA THR A 182 -0.71 -8.98 -6.15
C THR A 182 0.57 -9.61 -5.63
N LEU A 183 1.04 -9.14 -4.48
CA LEU A 183 2.27 -9.63 -3.86
C LEU A 183 1.96 -10.77 -2.90
N THR A 184 3.00 -11.55 -2.57
CA THR A 184 2.94 -12.65 -1.61
C THR A 184 3.86 -12.39 -0.42
N LYS A 185 3.74 -13.20 0.62
CA LYS A 185 4.58 -13.16 1.83
C LYS A 185 6.08 -13.21 1.54
N ASP A 186 6.47 -13.82 0.42
CA ASP A 186 7.87 -14.02 0.04
C ASP A 186 8.44 -12.77 -0.64
N ASN A 187 7.60 -11.84 -1.11
CA ASN A 187 8.01 -10.51 -1.58
C ASN A 187 8.43 -9.59 -0.42
N ASN A 188 8.10 -9.93 0.83
CA ASN A 188 8.58 -9.25 2.02
C ASN A 188 9.68 -10.08 2.70
N ILE A 189 10.90 -9.58 2.69
CA ILE A 189 12.05 -10.22 3.31
C ILE A 189 12.42 -9.43 4.57
N THR A 190 12.46 -10.10 5.71
CA THR A 190 12.94 -9.51 6.98
C THR A 190 14.23 -10.18 7.43
N THR A 191 15.02 -9.53 8.28
CA THR A 191 16.19 -10.17 8.90
C THR A 191 15.78 -11.42 9.68
N GLY A 192 14.63 -11.38 10.37
CA GLY A 192 14.05 -12.51 11.08
C GLY A 192 13.80 -13.72 10.18
N LYS A 193 13.15 -13.54 9.02
CA LYS A 193 12.87 -14.61 8.04
C LYS A 193 14.15 -15.26 7.53
N ILE A 194 15.17 -14.46 7.22
CA ILE A 194 16.45 -14.98 6.72
C ILE A 194 17.16 -15.79 7.80
N TYR A 195 17.27 -15.26 9.02
CA TYR A 195 17.94 -15.97 10.10
C TYR A 195 17.20 -17.24 10.50
N GLN A 196 15.88 -17.21 10.59
CA GLN A 196 15.08 -18.41 10.81
C GLN A 196 15.39 -19.49 9.76
N ARG A 197 15.36 -19.14 8.47
CA ARG A 197 15.64 -20.08 7.38
C ARG A 197 17.05 -20.66 7.44
N VAL A 198 18.06 -19.85 7.78
CA VAL A 198 19.45 -20.29 7.92
C VAL A 198 19.63 -21.21 9.14
N MET A 199 19.03 -20.86 10.28
CA MET A 199 19.08 -21.69 11.49
C MET A 199 18.37 -23.04 11.29
N GLU A 200 17.21 -23.05 10.64
CA GLU A 200 16.51 -24.30 10.33
C GLU A 200 17.32 -25.21 9.39
N LYS A 201 18.00 -24.64 8.38
CA LYS A 201 18.91 -25.37 7.49
C LYS A 201 20.10 -25.97 8.26
N GLU A 202 20.65 -25.21 9.21
CA GLU A 202 21.73 -25.67 10.08
C GLU A 202 21.29 -26.87 10.91
N ARG A 203 20.13 -26.80 11.58
CA ARG A 203 19.59 -27.89 12.39
C ARG A 203 19.24 -29.15 11.58
N ARG A 204 18.84 -29.00 10.32
CA ARG A 204 18.61 -30.15 9.41
C ARG A 204 19.90 -30.79 8.90
N GLY A 205 21.06 -30.14 9.09
CA GLY A 205 22.35 -30.62 8.58
C GLY A 205 22.63 -30.24 7.12
N ASP A 206 21.91 -29.26 6.56
CA ASP A 206 22.03 -28.86 5.14
C ASP A 206 23.43 -28.27 4.82
N TYR A 207 24.16 -27.83 5.84
CA TYR A 207 25.54 -27.31 5.73
C TYR A 207 26.63 -28.36 6.02
N LEU A 208 26.28 -29.66 6.10
CA LEU A 208 27.22 -30.77 6.29
C LEU A 208 28.12 -30.63 7.53
N GLY A 209 27.58 -30.07 8.62
CA GLY A 209 28.32 -29.86 9.87
C GLY A 209 29.37 -28.75 9.84
N LYS A 210 29.47 -27.97 8.76
CA LYS A 210 30.36 -26.80 8.70
C LYS A 210 29.78 -25.65 9.52
N THR A 211 30.67 -24.82 10.06
CA THR A 211 30.28 -23.59 10.77
C THR A 211 29.55 -22.62 9.83
N VAL A 212 28.35 -22.22 10.23
CA VAL A 212 27.54 -21.22 9.53
C VAL A 212 27.96 -19.81 9.99
N GLN A 213 28.06 -18.88 9.03
CA GLN A 213 28.52 -17.50 9.23
C GLN A 213 27.66 -16.55 8.37
N VAL A 214 27.68 -15.25 8.68
CA VAL A 214 26.97 -14.23 7.88
C VAL A 214 27.42 -14.28 6.42
N VAL A 215 28.73 -14.31 6.18
CA VAL A 215 29.30 -14.52 4.85
C VAL A 215 29.90 -15.93 4.79
N PRO A 216 29.57 -16.78 3.80
CA PRO A 216 28.62 -16.53 2.71
C PRO A 216 27.18 -16.96 3.03
N HIS A 217 26.90 -17.62 4.15
CA HIS A 217 25.65 -18.39 4.30
C HIS A 217 24.38 -17.53 4.39
N VAL A 218 24.42 -16.40 5.11
CA VAL A 218 23.30 -15.45 5.17
C VAL A 218 23.20 -14.70 3.84
N THR A 219 24.32 -14.24 3.30
CA THR A 219 24.33 -13.50 2.02
C THR A 219 23.84 -14.36 0.85
N ASP A 220 24.20 -15.65 0.82
CA ASP A 220 23.70 -16.62 -0.16
C ASP A 220 22.21 -16.89 0.04
N ALA A 221 21.73 -16.97 1.28
CA ALA A 221 20.29 -17.12 1.56
C ALA A 221 19.48 -15.92 1.06
N ILE A 222 19.99 -14.69 1.23
CA ILE A 222 19.38 -13.46 0.72
C ILE A 222 19.34 -13.47 -0.81
N MET A 223 20.50 -13.65 -1.45
CA MET A 223 20.59 -13.68 -2.93
C MET A 223 19.69 -14.76 -3.53
N GLN A 224 19.64 -15.93 -2.89
CA GLN A 224 18.78 -17.03 -3.31
C GLN A 224 17.30 -16.65 -3.25
N TRP A 225 16.88 -16.07 -2.12
CA TRP A 225 15.50 -15.67 -1.92
C TRP A 225 15.07 -14.66 -2.98
N VAL A 226 15.89 -13.63 -3.21
CA VAL A 226 15.62 -12.60 -4.22
C VAL A 226 15.51 -13.22 -5.62
N ALA A 227 16.44 -14.12 -5.98
CA ALA A 227 16.43 -14.76 -7.29
C ALA A 227 15.20 -15.66 -7.52
N ASP A 228 14.76 -16.38 -6.50
CA ASP A 228 13.59 -17.25 -6.57
C ASP A 228 12.30 -16.44 -6.70
N VAL A 229 12.11 -15.44 -5.82
CA VAL A 229 10.88 -14.63 -5.76
C VAL A 229 10.75 -13.71 -6.97
N ALA A 230 11.86 -13.19 -7.51
CA ALA A 230 11.85 -12.35 -8.69
C ALA A 230 11.17 -13.01 -9.92
N ARG A 231 11.15 -14.35 -9.97
CA ARG A 231 10.56 -15.10 -11.10
C ARG A 231 9.11 -15.50 -10.88
N VAL A 232 8.57 -15.31 -9.68
CA VAL A 232 7.19 -15.66 -9.37
C VAL A 232 6.28 -14.62 -10.07
N PRO A 233 5.32 -15.05 -10.90
CA PRO A 233 4.32 -14.15 -11.48
C PRO A 233 3.51 -13.45 -10.39
N VAL A 234 3.28 -12.15 -10.55
CA VAL A 234 2.57 -11.29 -9.56
C VAL A 234 1.33 -10.61 -10.14
N ASP A 235 0.97 -10.93 -11.39
CA ASP A 235 -0.23 -10.41 -12.04
C ASP A 235 -1.05 -11.53 -12.70
N GLU A 236 -2.24 -11.18 -13.18
CA GLU A 236 -3.20 -12.12 -13.77
C GLU A 236 -2.72 -12.74 -15.09
N THR A 237 -1.68 -12.17 -15.72
CA THR A 237 -1.13 -12.71 -16.98
C THR A 237 -0.40 -14.04 -16.76
N GLY A 238 0.03 -14.31 -15.52
CA GLY A 238 0.85 -15.47 -15.18
C GLY A 238 2.25 -15.44 -15.80
N ALA A 239 2.65 -14.33 -16.44
CA ALA A 239 3.95 -14.19 -17.06
C ALA A 239 5.06 -14.01 -16.01
N THR A 240 6.22 -14.60 -16.27
CA THR A 240 7.41 -14.35 -15.45
C THR A 240 7.82 -12.88 -15.58
N PRO A 241 8.09 -12.18 -14.46
CA PRO A 241 8.60 -10.82 -14.50
C PRO A 241 9.94 -10.72 -15.24
N GLU A 242 10.22 -9.56 -15.84
CA GLU A 242 11.49 -9.27 -16.53
C GLU A 242 12.37 -8.32 -15.70
N VAL A 243 11.73 -7.50 -14.88
CA VAL A 243 12.39 -6.55 -13.99
C VAL A 243 11.91 -6.78 -12.55
N CYS A 244 12.85 -6.93 -11.62
CA CYS A 244 12.60 -7.00 -10.20
C CYS A 244 13.14 -5.74 -9.52
N ILE A 245 12.25 -4.96 -8.93
CA ILE A 245 12.61 -3.80 -8.10
C ILE A 245 12.78 -4.29 -6.66
N ILE A 246 13.92 -3.99 -6.07
CA ILE A 246 14.28 -4.40 -4.72
C ILE A 246 14.42 -3.12 -3.89
N GLU A 247 13.54 -2.90 -2.93
CA GLU A 247 13.70 -1.81 -1.99
C GLU A 247 14.41 -2.30 -0.73
N LEU A 248 15.60 -1.76 -0.46
CA LEU A 248 16.27 -1.95 0.82
C LEU A 248 15.79 -0.90 1.83
N GLY A 249 15.02 -1.35 2.82
CA GLY A 249 14.58 -0.57 3.98
C GLY A 249 15.75 -0.04 4.81
N GLY A 250 15.45 0.88 5.74
CA GLY A 250 16.48 1.54 6.56
C GLY A 250 17.34 2.53 5.78
N THR A 251 18.53 2.80 6.30
CA THR A 251 19.56 3.62 5.65
C THR A 251 20.86 2.82 5.43
N ILE A 252 21.67 3.29 4.48
CA ILE A 252 23.02 2.77 4.26
C ILE A 252 23.94 3.24 5.39
N GLY A 253 24.75 2.33 5.93
CA GLY A 253 25.64 2.58 7.07
C GLY A 253 25.10 2.04 8.39
N ASP A 254 23.84 1.63 8.45
CA ASP A 254 23.26 1.00 9.62
C ASP A 254 23.76 -0.45 9.77
N ILE A 255 23.93 -0.89 11.02
CA ILE A 255 24.37 -2.27 11.34
C ILE A 255 23.37 -3.30 10.77
N GLU A 256 22.08 -2.98 10.81
CA GLU A 256 21.01 -3.87 10.38
C GLU A 256 21.03 -4.12 8.86
N SER A 257 21.49 -3.16 8.06
CA SER A 257 21.52 -3.26 6.60
C SER A 257 22.80 -3.91 6.06
N MET A 258 23.85 -4.04 6.87
CA MET A 258 25.15 -4.60 6.44
C MET A 258 25.07 -5.97 5.75
N PRO A 259 24.32 -6.98 6.26
CA PRO A 259 24.23 -8.28 5.59
C PRO A 259 23.58 -8.20 4.20
N PHE A 260 22.60 -7.32 4.03
CA PHE A 260 21.90 -7.13 2.76
C PHE A 260 22.76 -6.40 1.74
N VAL A 261 23.45 -5.34 2.16
CA VAL A 261 24.35 -4.58 1.29
C VAL A 261 25.48 -5.48 0.78
N GLU A 262 26.08 -6.30 1.65
CA GLU A 262 27.10 -7.27 1.25
C GLU A 262 26.54 -8.36 0.31
N ALA A 263 25.31 -8.84 0.54
CA ALA A 263 24.64 -9.76 -0.37
C ALA A 263 24.45 -9.15 -1.76
N PHE A 264 24.01 -7.89 -1.86
CA PHE A 264 23.81 -7.23 -3.15
C PHE A 264 25.11 -6.86 -3.85
N ARG A 265 26.16 -6.54 -3.11
CA ARG A 265 27.51 -6.39 -3.66
C ARG A 265 27.95 -7.67 -4.36
N GLN A 266 27.75 -8.84 -3.73
CA GLN A 266 28.05 -10.14 -4.36
C GLN A 266 27.11 -10.45 -5.53
N MET A 267 25.82 -10.10 -5.41
CA MET A 267 24.83 -10.31 -6.47
C MET A 267 25.20 -9.57 -7.75
N LEU A 268 25.62 -8.30 -7.63
CA LEU A 268 26.12 -7.49 -8.74
C LEU A 268 27.21 -8.22 -9.54
N PHE A 269 28.19 -8.83 -8.86
CA PHE A 269 29.26 -9.60 -9.53
C PHE A 269 28.75 -10.89 -10.18
N ARG A 270 27.70 -11.52 -9.63
CA ARG A 270 27.14 -12.76 -10.16
C ARG A 270 26.30 -12.53 -11.42
N VAL A 271 25.47 -11.48 -11.43
CA VAL A 271 24.54 -11.20 -12.55
C VAL A 271 25.13 -10.29 -13.62
N GLY A 272 26.16 -9.51 -13.27
CA GLY A 272 26.81 -8.54 -14.16
C GLY A 272 26.16 -7.16 -14.12
N THR A 273 26.95 -6.13 -14.49
CA THR A 273 26.54 -4.72 -14.42
C THR A 273 25.37 -4.38 -15.36
N THR A 274 25.22 -5.09 -16.47
CA THR A 274 24.11 -4.90 -17.44
C THR A 274 22.79 -5.53 -16.99
N ASN A 275 22.77 -6.22 -15.85
CA ASN A 275 21.58 -6.86 -15.27
C ASN A 275 21.26 -6.33 -13.87
N PHE A 276 22.04 -5.39 -13.35
CA PHE A 276 21.89 -4.83 -12.02
C PHE A 276 22.04 -3.31 -12.07
N CYS A 277 21.08 -2.59 -11.48
CA CYS A 277 21.09 -1.14 -11.37
C CYS A 277 20.91 -0.75 -9.90
N CYS A 278 21.79 0.10 -9.38
CA CYS A 278 21.66 0.69 -8.04
C CYS A 278 21.11 2.11 -8.13
N ALA A 279 19.85 2.29 -7.72
CA ALA A 279 19.22 3.60 -7.56
C ALA A 279 19.33 4.06 -6.10
N HIS A 280 20.12 5.10 -5.85
CA HIS A 280 20.34 5.62 -4.50
C HIS A 280 19.48 6.86 -4.24
N VAL A 281 18.64 6.83 -3.20
CA VAL A 281 17.77 7.93 -2.81
C VAL A 281 18.44 8.76 -1.71
N SER A 282 18.71 10.03 -2.00
CA SER A 282 19.39 10.95 -1.08
C SER A 282 18.65 12.27 -0.91
N LEU A 283 18.81 12.89 0.26
CA LEU A 283 18.19 14.16 0.58
C LEU A 283 19.16 15.30 0.22
N VAL A 284 18.67 16.27 -0.55
CA VAL A 284 19.34 17.55 -0.79
C VAL A 284 18.57 18.63 -0.01
N PRO A 285 18.92 18.86 1.27
CA PRO A 285 18.19 19.81 2.09
C PRO A 285 18.47 21.25 1.67
N GLN A 286 17.44 22.09 1.77
CA GLN A 286 17.53 23.54 1.64
C GLN A 286 17.06 24.15 2.97
N LEU A 287 17.99 24.77 3.70
CA LEU A 287 17.66 25.42 4.96
C LEU A 287 17.02 26.78 4.68
N SER A 288 15.88 27.08 5.28
CA SER A 288 15.16 28.35 5.10
C SER A 288 16.00 29.58 5.44
N THR A 289 16.94 29.46 6.38
CA THR A 289 17.86 30.53 6.79
C THR A 289 18.93 30.88 5.74
N VAL A 290 19.34 29.90 4.94
CA VAL A 290 20.44 30.06 3.96
C VAL A 290 19.91 30.20 2.54
N GLY A 291 18.77 29.58 2.24
CA GLY A 291 18.15 29.61 0.91
C GLY A 291 18.88 28.81 -0.17
N GLU A 292 20.07 28.28 0.08
CA GLU A 292 20.85 27.49 -0.89
C GLU A 292 20.73 25.98 -0.63
N PRO A 293 20.46 25.15 -1.66
CA PRO A 293 20.49 23.69 -1.55
C PRO A 293 21.87 23.17 -1.14
N LYS A 294 21.92 22.29 -0.13
CA LYS A 294 23.17 21.73 0.40
C LYS A 294 23.36 20.30 -0.05
N THR A 295 24.44 20.07 -0.81
CA THR A 295 24.74 18.77 -1.43
C THR A 295 25.62 17.87 -0.58
N LYS A 296 26.16 18.37 0.55
CA LYS A 296 27.08 17.64 1.41
C LYS A 296 26.53 16.33 1.99
N PRO A 297 25.26 16.26 2.45
CA PRO A 297 24.68 15.00 2.90
C PRO A 297 24.69 13.92 1.80
N THR A 298 24.31 14.28 0.57
CA THR A 298 24.37 13.38 -0.59
C THR A 298 25.79 12.88 -0.86
N GLN A 299 26.80 13.75 -0.79
CA GLN A 299 28.20 13.36 -0.99
C GLN A 299 28.67 12.33 0.05
N ALA A 300 28.28 12.53 1.33
CA ALA A 300 28.62 11.60 2.40
C ALA A 300 27.91 10.25 2.22
N SER A 301 26.63 10.29 1.86
CA SER A 301 25.83 9.09 1.62
C SER A 301 26.37 8.22 0.48
N VAL A 302 26.73 8.84 -0.65
CA VAL A 302 27.34 8.13 -1.79
C VAL A 302 28.72 7.59 -1.44
N ARG A 303 29.49 8.28 -0.59
CA ARG A 303 30.78 7.76 -0.11
C ARG A 303 30.58 6.49 0.71
N GLU A 304 29.58 6.45 1.59
CA GLU A 304 29.28 5.27 2.41
C GLU A 304 28.84 4.09 1.54
N LEU A 305 27.92 4.31 0.60
CA LEU A 305 27.48 3.29 -0.36
C LEU A 305 28.66 2.68 -1.13
N ARG A 306 29.58 3.53 -1.60
CA ARG A 306 30.81 3.09 -2.29
C ARG A 306 31.78 2.37 -1.38
N ALA A 307 31.90 2.76 -0.11
CA ALA A 307 32.73 2.06 0.86
C ALA A 307 32.24 0.61 1.08
N CYS A 308 30.92 0.38 0.97
CA CYS A 308 30.33 -0.95 0.98
C CYS A 308 30.44 -1.70 -0.36
N GLY A 309 31.05 -1.11 -1.39
CA GLY A 309 31.27 -1.75 -2.69
C GLY A 309 30.11 -1.65 -3.69
N LEU A 310 29.11 -0.81 -3.44
CA LEU A 310 28.05 -0.49 -4.40
C LEU A 310 28.29 0.91 -4.99
N HIS A 311 28.03 1.08 -6.28
CA HIS A 311 28.11 2.39 -6.94
C HIS A 311 26.70 2.79 -7.41
N PRO A 312 26.26 4.04 -7.17
CA PRO A 312 24.96 4.47 -7.68
C PRO A 312 25.00 4.64 -9.20
N ASP A 313 24.15 3.89 -9.90
CA ASP A 313 23.89 4.08 -11.34
C ASP A 313 22.91 5.24 -11.57
N LEU A 314 21.96 5.38 -10.64
CA LEU A 314 20.99 6.48 -10.58
C LEU A 314 21.05 7.14 -9.21
N LEU A 315 21.00 8.47 -9.19
CA LEU A 315 20.97 9.24 -7.96
C LEU A 315 19.68 10.05 -7.89
N MET A 316 18.76 9.60 -7.03
CA MET A 316 17.45 10.21 -6.81
C MET A 316 17.58 11.26 -5.70
N CYS A 317 17.71 12.52 -6.09
CA CYS A 317 17.90 13.66 -5.19
C CYS A 317 16.55 14.22 -4.77
N ARG A 318 16.06 13.87 -3.58
CA ARG A 318 14.85 14.48 -3.01
C ARG A 318 15.14 15.87 -2.48
N CYS A 319 14.29 16.84 -2.85
CA CYS A 319 14.46 18.24 -2.49
C CYS A 319 13.11 18.98 -2.40
N SER A 320 13.08 20.11 -1.71
CA SER A 320 11.87 20.94 -1.57
C SER A 320 11.58 21.81 -2.79
N SER A 321 12.60 22.10 -3.61
CA SER A 321 12.50 22.95 -4.79
C SER A 321 13.39 22.41 -5.92
N SER A 322 13.15 22.87 -7.15
CA SER A 322 13.97 22.47 -8.30
C SER A 322 15.43 22.85 -8.09
N LEU A 323 16.34 21.91 -8.38
CA LEU A 323 17.76 22.12 -8.19
C LEU A 323 18.37 22.91 -9.36
N PRO A 324 19.08 24.02 -9.09
CA PRO A 324 19.82 24.74 -10.11
C PRO A 324 20.86 23.85 -10.81
N ARG A 325 21.13 24.13 -12.09
CA ARG A 325 22.00 23.26 -12.90
C ARG A 325 23.41 23.08 -12.30
N ASN A 326 24.00 24.14 -11.77
CA ASN A 326 25.30 24.10 -11.08
C ASN A 326 25.30 23.18 -9.84
N VAL A 327 24.16 23.04 -9.15
CA VAL A 327 24.02 22.10 -8.01
C VAL A 327 23.98 20.67 -8.52
N VAL A 328 23.25 20.40 -9.59
CA VAL A 328 23.19 19.08 -10.24
C VAL A 328 24.56 18.67 -10.77
N ASP A 329 25.26 19.56 -11.48
CA ASP A 329 26.62 19.31 -12.01
C ASP A 329 27.61 19.03 -10.87
N LYS A 330 27.49 19.78 -9.75
CA LYS A 330 28.29 19.54 -8.54
C LYS A 330 28.00 18.16 -7.95
N ILE A 331 26.74 17.76 -7.82
CA ILE A 331 26.36 16.43 -7.32
C ILE A 331 26.95 15.34 -8.22
N SER A 332 26.80 15.48 -9.55
CA SER A 332 27.35 14.58 -10.55
C SER A 332 28.86 14.40 -10.38
N LEU A 333 29.61 15.50 -10.31
CA LEU A 333 31.07 15.48 -10.18
C LEU A 333 31.54 14.78 -8.89
N PHE A 334 30.95 15.14 -7.74
CA PHE A 334 31.37 14.58 -6.45
C PHE A 334 30.92 13.13 -6.25
N SER A 335 29.80 12.75 -6.85
CA SER A 335 29.22 11.40 -6.74
C SER A 335 29.73 10.46 -7.83
N GLN A 336 30.39 10.98 -8.87
CA GLN A 336 30.85 10.24 -10.04
C GLN A 336 29.70 9.52 -10.77
N VAL A 337 28.59 10.25 -10.93
CA VAL A 337 27.38 9.80 -11.63
C VAL A 337 27.15 10.74 -12.82
N PRO A 338 26.85 10.26 -14.04
CA PRO A 338 26.53 11.12 -15.18
C PRO A 338 25.45 12.15 -14.84
N VAL A 339 25.52 13.35 -15.42
CA VAL A 339 24.60 14.43 -15.03
C VAL A 339 23.15 14.07 -15.34
N GLU A 340 22.92 13.38 -16.44
CA GLU A 340 21.63 12.83 -16.85
C GLU A 340 21.05 11.78 -15.87
N HIS A 341 21.89 11.16 -15.04
CA HIS A 341 21.48 10.15 -14.05
C HIS A 341 21.25 10.75 -12.66
N VAL A 342 21.45 12.07 -12.50
CA VAL A 342 21.09 12.80 -11.28
C VAL A 342 19.65 13.30 -11.43
N ILE A 343 18.71 12.51 -10.89
CA ILE A 343 17.28 12.77 -11.03
C ILE A 343 16.81 13.62 -9.85
N THR A 344 16.16 14.75 -10.16
CA THR A 344 15.63 15.66 -9.15
C THR A 344 14.21 15.21 -8.78
N VAL A 345 13.95 15.00 -7.49
CA VAL A 345 12.63 14.60 -6.98
C VAL A 345 12.13 15.71 -6.06
N VAL A 346 11.36 16.65 -6.61
CA VAL A 346 10.79 17.74 -5.81
C VAL A 346 9.60 17.25 -4.99
N ASP A 347 9.38 17.86 -3.82
CA ASP A 347 8.15 17.64 -3.06
C ASP A 347 6.93 18.05 -3.91
N THR A 348 5.96 17.15 -4.03
CA THR A 348 4.72 17.35 -4.80
C THR A 348 3.52 17.50 -3.87
N ASN A 349 2.45 18.13 -4.36
CA ASN A 349 1.19 18.21 -3.62
C ASN A 349 0.54 16.82 -3.49
N ASP A 350 0.76 15.97 -4.50
CA ASP A 350 0.23 14.63 -4.55
C ASP A 350 1.29 13.59 -4.93
N LEU A 351 1.26 12.43 -4.27
CA LEU A 351 2.17 11.31 -4.54
C LEU A 351 1.99 10.74 -5.96
N TYR A 352 0.80 10.91 -6.55
CA TYR A 352 0.52 10.42 -7.90
C TYR A 352 1.15 11.28 -9.01
N GLU A 353 1.73 12.43 -8.66
CA GLU A 353 2.51 13.27 -9.59
C GLU A 353 3.95 12.75 -9.78
N VAL A 354 4.49 11.98 -8.83
CA VAL A 354 5.89 11.53 -8.82
C VAL A 354 6.24 10.69 -10.06
N PRO A 355 5.45 9.68 -10.50
CA PRO A 355 5.75 8.96 -11.73
C PRO A 355 5.82 9.87 -12.97
N ILE A 356 4.94 10.88 -13.06
CA ILE A 356 4.91 11.83 -14.17
C ILE A 356 6.16 12.72 -14.15
N LEU A 357 6.62 13.11 -12.96
CA LEU A 357 7.81 13.93 -12.79
C LEU A 357 9.11 13.18 -13.17
N LEU A 358 9.19 11.90 -12.81
CA LEU A 358 10.32 11.06 -13.16
C LEU A 358 10.35 10.72 -14.67
N ASP A 359 9.18 10.50 -15.27
CA ASP A 359 9.03 10.28 -16.72
C ASP A 359 9.50 11.50 -17.54
N LYS A 360 9.16 12.72 -17.09
CA LYS A 360 9.66 13.97 -17.71
C LYS A 360 11.19 14.08 -17.73
N GLN A 361 11.87 13.42 -16.80
CA GLN A 361 13.34 13.35 -16.73
C GLN A 361 13.93 12.17 -17.50
N LYS A 362 13.12 11.50 -18.35
CA LYS A 362 13.53 10.38 -19.22
C LYS A 362 14.08 9.18 -18.47
N LEU A 363 13.56 8.91 -17.27
CA LEU A 363 14.01 7.82 -16.42
C LEU A 363 13.95 6.45 -17.12
N CYS A 364 12.89 6.18 -17.90
CA CYS A 364 12.74 4.93 -18.64
C CYS A 364 13.88 4.75 -19.66
N ASP A 365 14.17 5.78 -20.45
CA ASP A 365 15.23 5.76 -21.47
C ASP A 365 16.60 5.48 -20.84
N ILE A 366 16.87 6.07 -19.66
CA ILE A 366 18.10 5.84 -18.91
C ILE A 366 18.22 4.37 -18.49
N LEU A 367 17.14 3.79 -17.93
CA LEU A 367 17.11 2.39 -17.50
C LEU A 367 17.25 1.42 -18.67
N LEU A 368 16.58 1.68 -19.79
CA LEU A 368 16.69 0.84 -21.00
C LEU A 368 18.11 0.85 -21.54
N LYS A 369 18.74 2.03 -21.60
CA LYS A 369 20.16 2.16 -22.00
C LYS A 369 21.08 1.42 -21.03
N HIS A 370 20.86 1.54 -19.71
CA HIS A 370 21.66 0.85 -18.69
C HIS A 370 21.61 -0.69 -18.86
N PHE A 371 20.42 -1.24 -19.07
CA PHE A 371 20.20 -2.67 -19.18
C PHE A 371 20.43 -3.24 -20.60
N ASN A 372 20.82 -2.39 -21.57
CA ASN A 372 20.90 -2.72 -23.00
C ASN A 372 19.60 -3.34 -23.54
N LEU A 373 18.47 -2.75 -23.17
CA LEU A 373 17.14 -3.18 -23.60
C LEU A 373 16.63 -2.32 -24.75
N ASN A 374 15.97 -2.97 -25.71
CA ASN A 374 15.21 -2.26 -26.72
C ASN A 374 13.85 -1.84 -26.15
N PRO A 375 13.35 -0.64 -26.48
CA PRO A 375 11.98 -0.28 -26.15
C PRO A 375 11.02 -1.33 -26.71
N LYS A 376 10.11 -1.82 -25.87
CA LYS A 376 8.96 -2.58 -26.37
C LYS A 376 8.09 -1.66 -27.23
N GLN A 377 7.34 -2.21 -28.18
CA GLN A 377 6.38 -1.44 -28.97
C GLN A 377 5.59 -0.55 -28.00
N LYS A 378 5.58 0.76 -28.26
CA LYS A 378 4.81 1.70 -27.45
C LYS A 378 3.38 1.21 -27.48
N VAL A 379 2.88 0.74 -26.34
CA VAL A 379 1.47 0.46 -26.17
C VAL A 379 0.73 1.72 -26.62
N GLU A 380 -0.21 1.57 -27.55
CA GLU A 380 -0.90 2.65 -28.26
C GLU A 380 -1.59 3.65 -27.30
N TYR A 381 -1.71 3.27 -26.02
CA TYR A 381 -1.94 4.14 -24.88
C TYR A 381 -0.82 4.01 -23.84
N PRO A 382 -0.06 5.08 -23.52
CA PRO A 382 0.83 5.02 -22.37
C PRO A 382 -0.01 4.87 -21.11
N VAL A 383 0.24 3.88 -20.27
CA VAL A 383 -0.45 3.70 -18.97
C VAL A 383 -0.33 4.97 -18.11
N LEU A 384 0.73 5.76 -18.30
CA LEU A 384 0.89 7.11 -17.72
C LEU A 384 -0.22 8.10 -18.11
N GLY A 385 -0.98 7.87 -19.18
CA GLY A 385 -2.17 8.63 -19.53
C GLY A 385 -3.24 8.57 -18.44
N LYS A 386 -3.45 7.39 -17.84
CA LYS A 386 -4.37 7.20 -16.70
C LYS A 386 -3.91 8.00 -15.48
N TRP A 387 -2.61 7.97 -15.19
CA TRP A 387 -2.00 8.76 -14.12
C TRP A 387 -2.16 10.27 -14.35
N LYS A 388 -1.91 10.75 -15.57
CA LYS A 388 -2.12 12.16 -15.94
C LYS A 388 -3.58 12.59 -15.83
N ALA A 389 -4.52 11.72 -16.19
CA ALA A 389 -5.95 12.00 -16.07
C ALA A 389 -6.40 12.02 -14.60
N LEU A 390 -5.87 11.10 -13.79
CA LEU A 390 -6.09 11.05 -12.34
C LEU A 390 -5.59 12.31 -11.64
N THR A 391 -4.36 12.74 -11.93
CA THR A 391 -3.79 13.98 -11.38
C THR A 391 -4.60 15.21 -11.81
N ARG A 392 -5.03 15.29 -13.07
CA ARG A 392 -5.88 16.39 -13.55
C ARG A 392 -7.19 16.47 -12.77
N ARG A 393 -7.90 15.36 -12.60
CA ARG A 393 -9.13 15.32 -11.78
C ARG A 393 -8.92 15.78 -10.36
N LEU A 394 -7.80 15.41 -9.75
CA LEU A 394 -7.47 15.85 -8.40
C LEU A 394 -7.28 17.38 -8.34
N GLN A 395 -6.63 17.96 -9.36
CA GLN A 395 -6.38 19.40 -9.45
C GLN A 395 -7.65 20.20 -9.77
N ASP A 396 -8.54 19.64 -10.61
CA ASP A 396 -9.78 20.28 -11.05
C ASP A 396 -10.93 20.19 -10.03
N ALA A 397 -10.80 19.33 -9.02
CA ALA A 397 -11.83 19.12 -8.00
C ALA A 397 -12.01 20.36 -7.10
N SER A 398 -13.10 21.12 -7.34
CA SER A 398 -13.39 22.37 -6.62
C SER A 398 -14.23 22.20 -5.35
N LYS A 399 -15.16 21.25 -5.32
CA LYS A 399 -16.06 21.02 -4.18
C LYS A 399 -15.38 20.15 -3.12
N THR A 400 -15.31 20.65 -1.88
CA THR A 400 -14.76 19.92 -0.74
C THR A 400 -15.80 18.97 -0.12
N ILE A 401 -15.35 17.82 0.36
CA ILE A 401 -16.12 16.89 1.17
C ILE A 401 -15.35 16.57 2.46
N GLN A 402 -16.01 16.75 3.60
CA GLN A 402 -15.42 16.48 4.91
C GLN A 402 -15.88 15.12 5.44
N VAL A 403 -14.93 14.28 5.82
CA VAL A 403 -15.16 12.93 6.36
C VAL A 403 -14.55 12.84 7.75
N ALA A 404 -15.34 12.45 8.75
CA ALA A 404 -14.84 12.17 10.09
C ALA A 404 -14.31 10.74 10.16
N LEU A 405 -13.03 10.58 10.51
CA LEU A 405 -12.43 9.29 10.83
C LEU A 405 -12.36 9.15 12.36
N VAL A 406 -13.23 8.32 12.92
CA VAL A 406 -13.36 8.12 14.37
C VAL A 406 -12.49 6.95 14.81
N GLY A 407 -11.28 7.27 15.27
CA GLY A 407 -10.22 6.28 15.49
C GLY A 407 -9.56 6.36 16.87
N LYS A 408 -8.69 5.39 17.12
CA LYS A 408 -7.84 5.29 18.32
C LYS A 408 -6.46 5.93 18.12
N TYR A 409 -5.99 6.03 16.87
CA TYR A 409 -4.62 6.46 16.54
C TYR A 409 -4.59 7.77 15.74
N THR A 410 -5.41 8.75 16.11
CA THR A 410 -5.62 9.97 15.30
C THR A 410 -4.45 10.94 15.23
N LYS A 411 -3.42 10.77 16.06
CA LYS A 411 -2.21 11.62 16.05
C LYS A 411 -1.19 11.18 15.00
N LEU A 412 -1.31 9.97 14.44
CA LEU A 412 -0.40 9.42 13.45
C LEU A 412 -1.19 9.07 12.20
N ASN A 413 -0.94 9.82 11.12
CA ASN A 413 -1.59 9.57 9.83
C ASN A 413 -1.28 8.16 9.30
N ASP A 414 -0.09 7.64 9.60
CA ASP A 414 0.39 6.34 9.11
C ASP A 414 -0.39 5.14 9.68
N ALA A 415 -1.05 5.32 10.83
CA ALA A 415 -1.86 4.27 11.44
C ALA A 415 -3.18 3.98 10.69
N TYR A 416 -3.55 4.84 9.74
CA TYR A 416 -4.76 4.70 8.91
C TYR A 416 -4.49 4.95 7.42
N LEU A 417 -3.23 4.81 6.98
CA LEU A 417 -2.81 5.24 5.65
C LEU A 417 -3.59 4.55 4.52
N SER A 418 -3.95 3.27 4.65
CA SER A 418 -4.74 2.54 3.66
C SER A 418 -6.14 3.10 3.56
N VAL A 419 -6.76 3.43 4.69
CA VAL A 419 -8.09 4.06 4.74
C VAL A 419 -8.04 5.44 4.09
N LEU A 420 -7.02 6.24 4.39
CA LEU A 420 -6.84 7.57 3.79
C LEU A 420 -6.63 7.49 2.27
N LYS A 421 -5.84 6.52 1.79
CA LYS A 421 -5.66 6.26 0.35
C LYS A 421 -6.96 5.83 -0.32
N ALA A 422 -7.72 4.93 0.31
CA ALA A 422 -8.99 4.45 -0.24
C ALA A 422 -10.04 5.56 -0.31
N LEU A 423 -10.14 6.40 0.72
CA LEU A 423 -10.96 7.61 0.72
C LEU A 423 -10.56 8.55 -0.41
N LYS A 424 -9.26 8.78 -0.58
CA LYS A 424 -8.73 9.65 -1.64
C LYS A 424 -9.07 9.13 -3.03
N HIS A 425 -8.93 7.83 -3.29
CA HIS A 425 -9.33 7.24 -4.57
C HIS A 425 -10.83 7.45 -4.84
N ALA A 426 -11.68 7.23 -3.83
CA ALA A 426 -13.12 7.44 -3.95
C ALA A 426 -13.49 8.92 -4.12
N ALA A 427 -12.78 9.85 -3.47
CA ALA A 427 -13.00 11.28 -3.61
C ALA A 427 -12.60 11.79 -5.00
N ILE A 428 -11.47 11.32 -5.55
CA ILE A 428 -11.06 11.59 -6.94
C ILE A 428 -12.15 11.09 -7.90
N TYR A 429 -12.68 9.90 -7.65
CA TYR A 429 -13.74 9.31 -8.46
C TYR A 429 -15.04 10.14 -8.41
N ALA A 430 -15.42 10.65 -7.24
CA ALA A 430 -16.58 11.53 -7.05
C ALA A 430 -16.33 13.00 -7.47
N ASN A 431 -15.14 13.33 -7.98
CA ASN A 431 -14.70 14.69 -8.29
C ASN A 431 -14.90 15.64 -7.09
N ARG A 432 -14.32 15.26 -5.94
CA ARG A 432 -14.37 16.02 -4.69
C ARG A 432 -12.96 16.15 -4.09
N LYS A 433 -12.70 17.31 -3.50
CA LYS A 433 -11.53 17.54 -2.66
C LYS A 433 -11.79 16.94 -1.28
N LEU A 434 -11.00 15.94 -0.90
CA LEU A 434 -11.15 15.26 0.38
C LEU A 434 -10.54 16.08 1.53
N GLU A 435 -11.32 16.28 2.59
CA GLU A 435 -10.84 16.73 3.89
C GLU A 435 -11.18 15.68 4.94
N VAL A 436 -10.19 15.23 5.71
CA VAL A 436 -10.41 14.21 6.76
C VAL A 436 -10.28 14.85 8.13
N ALA A 437 -11.37 14.83 8.89
CA ALA A 437 -11.39 15.24 10.29
C ALA A 437 -11.04 14.03 11.17
N PHE A 438 -9.85 14.03 11.77
CA PHE A 438 -9.44 12.97 12.68
C PHE A 438 -10.07 13.15 14.06
N VAL A 439 -10.95 12.24 14.45
CA VAL A 439 -11.70 12.30 15.72
C VAL A 439 -11.24 11.20 16.65
N TYR A 440 -10.65 11.59 17.78
CA TYR A 440 -10.21 10.62 18.79
C TYR A 440 -11.42 10.04 19.51
N ALA A 441 -11.62 8.72 19.42
CA ALA A 441 -12.85 8.09 19.90
C ALA A 441 -13.10 8.33 21.40
N GLU A 442 -12.06 8.33 22.25
CA GLU A 442 -12.24 8.59 23.68
C GLU A 442 -12.81 9.99 23.96
N ASN A 443 -12.53 10.98 23.11
CA ASN A 443 -13.08 12.33 23.25
C ASN A 443 -14.59 12.38 23.04
N LEU A 444 -15.21 11.35 22.45
CA LEU A 444 -16.65 11.26 22.27
C LEU A 444 -17.36 10.62 23.47
N GLU A 445 -16.62 10.09 24.45
CA GLU A 445 -17.20 9.40 25.62
C GLU A 445 -17.75 10.39 26.64
N ASP A 446 -18.84 10.02 27.32
CA ASP A 446 -19.51 10.90 28.29
C ASP A 446 -18.61 11.35 29.44
N ARG A 447 -17.62 10.53 29.85
CA ARG A 447 -16.64 10.93 30.87
C ARG A 447 -15.85 12.19 30.47
N MET A 448 -15.59 12.37 29.18
CA MET A 448 -14.84 13.52 28.65
C MET A 448 -15.63 14.81 28.72
N ARG A 449 -16.97 14.73 28.71
CA ARG A 449 -17.84 15.90 28.90
C ARG A 449 -17.58 16.62 30.22
N THR A 450 -17.21 15.87 31.26
CA THR A 450 -16.89 16.44 32.58
C THR A 450 -15.40 16.66 32.76
N SER A 451 -14.54 15.73 32.32
CA SER A 451 -13.09 15.82 32.57
C SER A 451 -12.37 16.80 31.64
N ASN A 452 -12.80 16.92 30.38
CA ASN A 452 -12.24 17.85 29.40
C ASN A 452 -13.30 18.26 28.36
N PRO A 453 -14.21 19.19 28.72
CA PRO A 453 -15.36 19.56 27.89
C PRO A 453 -14.93 20.14 26.53
N ASP A 454 -13.81 20.85 26.45
CA ASP A 454 -13.34 21.45 25.20
C ASP A 454 -13.04 20.37 24.14
N LEU A 455 -12.29 19.34 24.51
CA LEU A 455 -11.99 18.22 23.62
C LEU A 455 -13.26 17.44 23.24
N PHE A 456 -14.19 17.28 24.18
CA PHE A 456 -15.46 16.61 23.93
C PHE A 456 -16.31 17.36 22.90
N HIS A 457 -16.50 18.66 23.10
CA HIS A 457 -17.30 19.49 22.19
C HIS A 457 -16.61 19.65 20.82
N GLN A 458 -15.28 19.77 20.77
CA GLN A 458 -14.53 19.82 19.52
C GLN A 458 -14.67 18.51 18.71
N ALA A 459 -14.60 17.36 19.38
CA ALA A 459 -14.77 16.06 18.74
C ALA A 459 -16.18 15.90 18.15
N TRP A 460 -17.21 16.23 18.94
CA TRP A 460 -18.60 16.19 18.45
C TRP A 460 -18.89 17.20 17.34
N LEU A 461 -18.29 18.39 17.39
CA LEU A 461 -18.40 19.38 16.32
C LEU A 461 -17.83 18.84 15.00
N SER A 462 -16.68 18.17 15.08
CA SER A 462 -16.03 17.56 13.91
C SER A 462 -16.91 16.45 13.29
N VAL A 463 -17.49 15.59 14.13
CA VAL A 463 -18.43 14.55 13.67
C VAL A 463 -19.69 15.17 13.08
N SER A 464 -20.25 16.20 13.72
CA SER A 464 -21.50 16.81 13.26
C SER A 464 -21.38 17.63 11.98
N ASN A 465 -20.20 18.18 11.70
CA ASN A 465 -19.94 18.97 10.49
C ASN A 465 -19.55 18.10 9.28
N SER A 466 -19.16 16.85 9.52
CA SER A 466 -18.75 15.93 8.45
C SER A 466 -19.94 15.38 7.67
N GLN A 467 -19.79 15.23 6.35
CA GLN A 467 -20.81 14.63 5.47
C GLN A 467 -20.79 13.10 5.48
N ALA A 468 -19.73 12.49 6.02
CA ALA A 468 -19.62 11.06 6.23
C ALA A 468 -18.80 10.74 7.47
N VAL A 469 -19.02 9.57 8.05
CA VAL A 469 -18.26 9.04 9.19
C VAL A 469 -17.73 7.65 8.87
N ILE A 470 -16.44 7.44 9.16
CA ILE A 470 -15.80 6.12 9.12
C ILE A 470 -15.36 5.72 10.51
N VAL A 471 -15.68 4.49 10.90
CA VAL A 471 -15.09 3.82 12.06
C VAL A 471 -14.21 2.67 11.56
N PRO A 472 -12.88 2.83 11.59
CA PRO A 472 -11.95 1.81 11.09
C PRO A 472 -11.78 0.66 12.08
N GLY A 473 -11.00 -0.34 11.66
CA GLY A 473 -10.58 -1.46 12.51
C GLY A 473 -9.81 -1.00 13.76
N GLY A 474 -9.69 -1.90 14.73
CA GLY A 474 -8.94 -1.68 15.95
C GLY A 474 -9.05 -2.87 16.90
N PHE A 475 -8.41 -2.74 18.07
CA PHE A 475 -8.39 -3.76 19.10
C PHE A 475 -8.36 -3.14 20.50
N GLY A 476 -8.89 -3.89 21.46
CA GLY A 476 -8.97 -3.51 22.87
C GLY A 476 -10.06 -2.48 23.18
N ALA A 477 -10.43 -2.39 24.47
CA ALA A 477 -11.59 -1.62 24.94
C ALA A 477 -11.46 -0.08 24.85
N ARG A 478 -10.25 0.44 24.58
CA ARG A 478 -9.98 1.89 24.59
C ARG A 478 -10.70 2.61 23.44
N GLY A 479 -11.52 3.60 23.76
CA GLY A 479 -12.31 4.36 22.78
C GLY A 479 -13.53 3.60 22.25
N PHE A 480 -13.89 2.45 22.86
CA PHE A 480 -14.98 1.61 22.39
C PHE A 480 -16.34 2.32 22.51
N GLU A 481 -16.67 2.87 23.67
CA GLU A 481 -17.95 3.56 23.91
C GLU A 481 -18.11 4.81 23.04
N GLY A 482 -17.02 5.54 22.79
CA GLY A 482 -17.03 6.70 21.89
C GLY A 482 -17.36 6.33 20.44
N LYS A 483 -16.92 5.16 19.97
CA LYS A 483 -17.31 4.64 18.64
C LYS A 483 -18.79 4.29 18.60
N LEU A 484 -19.33 3.64 19.64
CA LEU A 484 -20.77 3.34 19.72
C LEU A 484 -21.60 4.64 19.65
N ALA A 485 -21.18 5.68 20.36
CA ALA A 485 -21.84 6.98 20.32
C ALA A 485 -21.82 7.62 18.92
N ALA A 486 -20.69 7.57 18.21
CA ALA A 486 -20.59 8.06 16.83
C ALA A 486 -21.48 7.27 15.86
N ILE A 487 -21.53 5.95 15.98
CA ILE A 487 -22.36 5.08 15.14
C ILE A 487 -23.84 5.37 15.37
N ARG A 488 -24.25 5.50 16.63
CA ARG A 488 -25.61 5.89 17.02
C ARG A 488 -25.99 7.23 16.40
N PHE A 489 -25.10 8.22 16.46
CA PHE A 489 -25.31 9.53 15.85
C PHE A 489 -25.58 9.41 14.34
N CYS A 490 -24.79 8.59 13.63
CA CYS A 490 -24.98 8.38 12.19
C CYS A 490 -26.33 7.72 11.91
N ARG A 491 -26.62 6.61 12.61
CA ARG A 491 -27.86 5.84 12.47
C ARG A 491 -29.11 6.67 12.69
N GLU A 492 -29.12 7.51 13.73
CA GLU A 492 -30.31 8.28 14.10
C GLU A 492 -30.52 9.53 13.24
N ARG A 493 -29.45 10.09 12.66
CA ARG A 493 -29.52 11.33 11.86
C ARG A 493 -29.43 11.12 10.36
N GLY A 494 -29.16 9.89 9.90
CA GLY A 494 -29.00 9.58 8.48
C GLY A 494 -27.68 10.06 7.90
N VAL A 495 -26.62 10.18 8.71
CA VAL A 495 -25.29 10.57 8.21
C VAL A 495 -24.62 9.35 7.57
N PRO A 496 -24.16 9.42 6.31
CA PRO A 496 -23.45 8.34 5.64
C PRO A 496 -22.34 7.72 6.50
N PHE A 497 -22.38 6.39 6.66
CA PHE A 497 -21.52 5.65 7.57
C PHE A 497 -20.89 4.44 6.89
N LEU A 498 -19.59 4.24 7.14
CA LEU A 498 -18.86 3.02 6.80
C LEU A 498 -18.09 2.49 8.02
N GLY A 499 -18.46 1.30 8.50
CA GLY A 499 -17.73 0.56 9.54
C GLY A 499 -16.80 -0.48 8.93
N LEU A 500 -15.55 -0.55 9.39
CA LEU A 500 -14.55 -1.52 8.91
C LEU A 500 -14.08 -2.41 10.06
N CYS A 501 -14.13 -3.74 9.90
CA CYS A 501 -13.71 -4.73 10.88
C CYS A 501 -14.36 -4.45 12.26
N LEU A 502 -13.64 -3.93 13.24
CA LEU A 502 -14.19 -3.49 14.53
C LEU A 502 -15.37 -2.50 14.37
N GLY A 503 -15.39 -1.68 13.32
CA GLY A 503 -16.53 -0.78 13.03
C GLY A 503 -17.85 -1.53 12.78
N LEU A 504 -17.82 -2.69 12.13
CA LEU A 504 -18.98 -3.56 11.96
C LEU A 504 -19.44 -4.14 13.30
N GLN A 505 -18.50 -4.63 14.09
CA GLN A 505 -18.77 -5.22 15.41
C GLN A 505 -19.40 -4.18 16.35
N CYS A 506 -18.83 -2.96 16.39
CA CYS A 506 -19.39 -1.83 17.12
C CYS A 506 -20.80 -1.47 16.63
N ALA A 507 -21.07 -1.51 15.32
CA ALA A 507 -22.40 -1.20 14.79
C ALA A 507 -23.46 -2.23 15.21
N ALA A 508 -23.11 -3.52 15.24
CA ALA A 508 -24.00 -4.57 15.72
C ALA A 508 -24.32 -4.40 17.21
N ILE A 509 -23.30 -4.09 18.03
CA ILE A 509 -23.47 -3.87 19.47
C ILE A 509 -24.31 -2.61 19.75
N GLU A 510 -24.02 -1.49 19.07
CA GLU A 510 -24.82 -0.26 19.19
C GLU A 510 -26.28 -0.52 18.85
N PHE A 511 -26.54 -1.23 17.75
CA PHE A 511 -27.87 -1.55 17.31
C PHE A 511 -28.62 -2.44 18.32
N ALA A 512 -27.96 -3.46 18.85
CA ALA A 512 -28.53 -4.32 19.90
C ALA A 512 -28.90 -3.52 21.17
N ARG A 513 -28.02 -2.63 21.63
CA ARG A 513 -28.27 -1.79 22.81
C ARG A 513 -29.43 -0.81 22.60
N SER A 514 -29.38 -0.06 21.49
CA SER A 514 -30.29 1.06 21.23
C SER A 514 -31.65 0.62 20.67
N VAL A 515 -31.68 -0.41 19.82
CA VAL A 515 -32.87 -0.80 19.05
C VAL A 515 -33.54 -2.05 19.61
N LEU A 516 -32.77 -3.07 19.99
CA LEU A 516 -33.32 -4.28 20.62
C LEU A 516 -33.50 -4.15 22.13
N GLY A 517 -32.94 -3.09 22.74
CA GLY A 517 -33.02 -2.83 24.18
C GLY A 517 -32.10 -3.70 25.02
N TRP A 518 -31.14 -4.40 24.40
CA TRP A 518 -30.17 -5.25 25.10
C TRP A 518 -29.04 -4.38 25.65
N GLN A 519 -29.31 -3.67 26.74
CA GLN A 519 -28.37 -2.70 27.32
C GLN A 519 -27.00 -3.31 27.65
N ASP A 520 -26.98 -4.58 28.02
CA ASP A 520 -25.77 -5.33 28.38
C ASP A 520 -25.05 -5.96 27.17
N ALA A 521 -25.55 -5.78 25.94
CA ALA A 521 -24.94 -6.38 24.74
C ALA A 521 -23.49 -5.93 24.55
N ASN A 522 -22.60 -6.89 24.31
CA ASN A 522 -21.17 -6.62 24.18
C ASN A 522 -20.44 -7.66 23.32
N SER A 523 -19.16 -7.41 23.07
CA SER A 523 -18.21 -8.38 22.52
C SER A 523 -17.55 -9.16 23.65
N THR A 524 -17.33 -10.46 23.45
CA THR A 524 -16.50 -11.27 24.36
C THR A 524 -15.04 -10.84 24.37
N GLU A 525 -14.59 -9.99 23.43
CA GLU A 525 -13.29 -9.33 23.50
C GLU A 525 -13.19 -8.38 24.71
N PHE A 526 -14.27 -7.66 25.02
CA PHE A 526 -14.28 -6.59 26.02
C PHE A 526 -14.94 -7.02 27.32
N ASP A 527 -15.99 -7.83 27.23
CA ASP A 527 -16.75 -8.32 28.38
C ASP A 527 -17.17 -9.77 28.15
N THR A 528 -16.53 -10.69 28.87
CA THR A 528 -16.82 -12.13 28.80
C THR A 528 -18.05 -12.53 29.61
N GLN A 529 -18.60 -11.64 30.44
CA GLN A 529 -19.73 -11.90 31.33
C GLN A 529 -21.06 -11.33 30.81
N THR A 530 -21.06 -10.69 29.63
CA THR A 530 -22.26 -10.14 29.01
C THR A 530 -23.34 -11.22 28.83
N LYS A 531 -24.59 -10.87 29.12
CA LYS A 531 -25.76 -11.73 28.86
C LYS A 531 -26.08 -11.86 27.38
N TYR A 532 -25.63 -10.90 26.57
CA TYR A 532 -25.87 -10.85 25.14
C TYR A 532 -24.53 -10.72 24.40
N PRO A 533 -23.80 -11.83 24.22
CA PRO A 533 -22.54 -11.86 23.48
C PRO A 533 -22.81 -11.73 21.98
N VAL A 534 -23.11 -10.50 21.53
CA VAL A 534 -23.43 -10.18 20.13
C VAL A 534 -22.23 -10.43 19.22
N VAL A 535 -21.03 -10.28 19.76
CA VAL A 535 -19.77 -10.57 19.06
C VAL A 535 -18.99 -11.59 19.90
N ILE A 536 -18.55 -12.67 19.27
CA ILE A 536 -17.88 -13.81 19.92
C ILE A 536 -16.54 -14.13 19.26
N ASP A 537 -15.62 -14.74 20.03
CA ASP A 537 -14.40 -15.32 19.47
C ASP A 537 -14.76 -16.52 18.61
N MET A 538 -14.49 -16.43 17.30
CA MET A 538 -14.78 -17.50 16.35
C MET A 538 -13.55 -17.69 15.44
N PRO A 539 -12.47 -18.30 15.95
CA PRO A 539 -11.26 -18.48 15.17
C PRO A 539 -11.47 -19.47 14.03
N GLU A 540 -10.49 -19.57 13.14
CA GLU A 540 -10.45 -20.59 12.10
C GLU A 540 -9.64 -21.80 12.53
N PHE A 541 -10.05 -22.97 12.06
CA PHE A 541 -9.37 -24.23 12.33
C PHE A 541 -8.91 -24.81 10.99
N ASN A 542 -7.75 -24.36 10.55
CA ASN A 542 -7.19 -24.71 9.26
C ASN A 542 -6.39 -26.03 9.34
N PRO A 543 -6.58 -26.98 8.41
CA PRO A 543 -5.79 -28.21 8.38
C PRO A 543 -4.29 -27.93 8.36
N GLY A 544 -3.55 -28.53 9.29
CA GLY A 544 -2.09 -28.35 9.42
C GLY A 544 -1.67 -27.23 10.38
N GLN A 545 -2.60 -26.43 10.92
CA GLN A 545 -2.34 -25.47 11.98
C GLN A 545 -2.97 -25.95 13.29
N MET A 546 -2.24 -25.82 14.41
CA MET A 546 -2.74 -26.17 15.74
C MET A 546 -3.38 -24.95 16.41
N GLY A 547 -4.51 -25.17 17.09
CA GLY A 547 -5.26 -24.12 17.78
C GLY A 547 -6.17 -23.31 16.86
N GLY A 548 -6.82 -22.29 17.42
CA GLY A 548 -7.66 -21.37 16.66
C GLY A 548 -6.82 -20.24 16.07
N THR A 549 -6.75 -20.16 14.74
CA THR A 549 -6.01 -19.12 14.03
C THR A 549 -6.88 -17.90 13.74
N MET A 550 -6.25 -16.75 13.55
CA MET A 550 -6.95 -15.56 13.04
C MET A 550 -7.47 -15.81 11.63
N ARG A 551 -8.60 -15.17 11.29
CA ARG A 551 -9.10 -15.10 9.92
C ARG A 551 -8.28 -14.07 9.18
N LEU A 552 -7.40 -14.57 8.29
CA LEU A 552 -6.42 -13.78 7.55
C LEU A 552 -6.52 -14.03 6.04
N GLY A 553 -6.18 -12.98 5.28
CA GLY A 553 -6.00 -13.05 3.84
C GLY A 553 -7.28 -12.90 3.04
N ARG A 554 -7.18 -13.18 1.74
CA ARG A 554 -8.29 -13.09 0.80
C ARG A 554 -9.30 -14.19 1.09
N ARG A 555 -10.56 -13.81 1.31
CA ARG A 555 -11.71 -14.72 1.38
C ARG A 555 -12.83 -14.21 0.52
N ARG A 556 -13.65 -15.15 0.07
CA ARG A 556 -14.83 -14.87 -0.74
C ARG A 556 -16.03 -14.61 0.15
N THR A 557 -16.67 -13.48 -0.09
CA THR A 557 -17.96 -13.12 0.49
C THR A 557 -19.04 -13.32 -0.57
N ALA A 558 -20.02 -14.18 -0.32
CA ALA A 558 -21.19 -14.34 -1.17
C ALA A 558 -22.31 -13.39 -0.73
N PHE A 559 -23.01 -12.78 -1.70
CA PHE A 559 -24.20 -12.01 -1.40
C PHE A 559 -25.37 -12.92 -1.08
N TYR A 560 -26.04 -12.64 0.03
CA TYR A 560 -27.11 -13.46 0.55
C TYR A 560 -28.14 -12.59 1.27
N LEU A 561 -29.42 -12.93 1.11
CA LEU A 561 -30.49 -12.38 1.93
C LEU A 561 -31.28 -13.53 2.54
N SER A 562 -31.48 -13.48 3.85
CA SER A 562 -32.29 -14.45 4.58
C SER A 562 -33.79 -14.20 4.36
N ASP A 563 -34.60 -15.22 4.60
CA ASP A 563 -36.06 -15.09 4.60
C ASP A 563 -36.54 -14.05 5.61
N THR A 564 -35.87 -13.93 6.76
CA THR A 564 -36.16 -12.91 7.77
C THR A 564 -35.90 -11.51 7.25
N ALA A 565 -34.77 -11.30 6.56
CA ALA A 565 -34.43 -10.04 5.92
C ALA A 565 -35.43 -9.69 4.82
N THR A 566 -35.79 -10.64 3.94
CA THR A 566 -36.79 -10.45 2.90
C THR A 566 -38.16 -10.12 3.49
N THR A 567 -38.56 -10.81 4.57
CA THR A 567 -39.81 -10.53 5.29
C THR A 567 -39.81 -9.12 5.89
N TYR A 568 -38.70 -8.70 6.49
CA TYR A 568 -38.55 -7.34 7.01
C TYR A 568 -38.71 -6.28 5.91
N ILE A 569 -38.05 -6.49 4.76
CA ILE A 569 -38.12 -5.58 3.60
C ILE A 569 -39.56 -5.46 3.11
N ASN A 570 -40.21 -6.59 2.83
CA ASN A 570 -41.57 -6.63 2.31
C ASN A 570 -42.57 -6.00 3.28
N LYS A 571 -42.41 -6.24 4.59
CA LYS A 571 -43.25 -5.64 5.63
C LYS A 571 -43.08 -4.13 5.74
N THR A 572 -41.85 -3.64 5.61
CA THR A 572 -41.51 -2.23 5.86
C THR A 572 -41.74 -1.36 4.64
N TYR A 573 -41.40 -1.85 3.45
CA TYR A 573 -41.40 -1.06 2.21
C TYR A 573 -42.46 -1.52 1.19
N GLY A 574 -43.18 -2.63 1.44
CA GLY A 574 -44.15 -3.24 0.53
C GLY A 574 -43.52 -4.23 -0.46
N SER A 575 -44.34 -5.10 -1.06
CA SER A 575 -43.95 -6.07 -2.10
C SER A 575 -43.57 -5.41 -3.43
N SER A 576 -43.82 -4.10 -3.57
CA SER A 576 -43.28 -3.29 -4.63
C SER A 576 -41.78 -3.21 -4.42
N GLU A 577 -41.02 -3.79 -5.35
CA GLU A 577 -39.59 -3.58 -5.53
C GLU A 577 -39.19 -2.20 -5.01
N LEU A 578 -38.23 -2.16 -4.07
CA LEU A 578 -37.53 -0.93 -3.73
C LEU A 578 -37.14 -0.27 -5.07
N PRO A 579 -37.61 0.95 -5.37
CA PRO A 579 -37.82 1.39 -6.74
C PRO A 579 -36.51 1.40 -7.53
N VAL A 580 -36.41 0.58 -8.58
CA VAL A 580 -35.93 0.94 -9.94
C VAL A 580 -36.44 -0.13 -10.92
N SER A 581 -37.40 0.23 -11.77
CA SER A 581 -37.78 -0.55 -12.96
C SER A 581 -36.72 -0.39 -14.05
N GLY A 582 -36.18 -1.50 -14.57
CA GLY A 582 -35.28 -1.47 -15.72
C GLY A 582 -34.94 -2.89 -16.17
N THR A 583 -35.65 -3.37 -17.18
CA THR A 583 -35.48 -4.68 -17.81
C THR A 583 -34.19 -4.79 -18.64
N GLY A 584 -33.52 -5.94 -18.55
CA GLY A 584 -32.67 -6.48 -19.63
C GLY A 584 -31.18 -6.52 -19.32
N ASP A 585 -30.67 -7.69 -18.93
CA ASP A 585 -29.71 -8.43 -19.77
C ASP A 585 -29.39 -9.81 -19.17
N SER A 586 -29.41 -10.82 -20.04
CA SER A 586 -29.23 -12.23 -19.74
C SER A 586 -27.76 -12.63 -19.77
N ALA A 587 -27.13 -12.72 -18.60
CA ALA A 587 -25.96 -13.57 -18.36
C ALA A 587 -25.92 -13.93 -16.86
N ALA A 588 -26.18 -15.21 -16.55
CA ALA A 588 -26.23 -15.80 -15.20
C ALA A 588 -27.07 -14.99 -14.18
N ALA A 589 -28.39 -15.23 -14.18
CA ALA A 589 -29.32 -14.58 -13.27
C ALA A 589 -28.88 -14.75 -11.79
N PRO A 590 -28.60 -13.67 -11.04
CA PRO A 590 -28.42 -13.76 -9.59
C PRO A 590 -29.73 -14.17 -8.93
N PRO A 591 -29.72 -14.73 -7.71
CA PRO A 591 -30.95 -15.01 -6.99
C PRO A 591 -31.80 -13.73 -6.91
N PRO A 592 -33.10 -13.77 -7.27
CA PRO A 592 -33.96 -12.60 -7.48
C PRO A 592 -34.26 -11.77 -6.22
N SER A 593 -33.58 -12.02 -5.09
CA SER A 593 -33.84 -11.36 -3.81
C SER A 593 -32.92 -10.18 -3.47
N CYS A 594 -31.70 -10.07 -4.03
CA CYS A 594 -30.67 -9.12 -3.55
C CYS A 594 -30.51 -7.82 -4.37
N THR A 595 -31.35 -7.57 -5.37
CA THR A 595 -31.30 -6.37 -6.22
C THR A 595 -31.60 -5.05 -5.49
N SER A 596 -32.09 -5.11 -4.26
CA SER A 596 -32.54 -3.95 -3.48
C SER A 596 -31.47 -3.36 -2.51
N CYS A 597 -30.40 -4.11 -2.25
CA CYS A 597 -29.28 -3.69 -1.41
C CYS A 597 -28.38 -2.68 -2.14
N ILE A 598 -27.86 -1.68 -1.43
CA ILE A 598 -26.93 -0.70 -2.00
C ILE A 598 -25.62 -1.39 -2.39
N VAL A 599 -25.07 -2.22 -1.50
CA VAL A 599 -23.74 -2.83 -1.70
C VAL A 599 -23.71 -3.78 -2.89
N HIS A 600 -24.71 -4.68 -3.00
CA HIS A 600 -24.79 -5.61 -4.13
C HIS A 600 -24.91 -4.86 -5.47
N ARG A 601 -25.67 -3.75 -5.51
CA ARG A 601 -25.73 -2.90 -6.72
C ARG A 601 -24.41 -2.18 -6.99
N LEU A 602 -23.71 -1.68 -5.98
CA LEU A 602 -22.39 -1.05 -6.17
C LEU A 602 -21.36 -2.03 -6.74
N ILE A 603 -21.39 -3.29 -6.27
CA ILE A 603 -20.44 -4.32 -6.70
C ILE A 603 -20.84 -4.97 -8.03
N ASN A 604 -22.16 -5.13 -8.25
CA ASN A 604 -22.72 -5.74 -9.46
C ASN A 604 -22.12 -7.11 -9.79
N ALA A 605 -21.89 -7.93 -8.76
CA ALA A 605 -21.34 -9.27 -8.87
C ALA A 605 -21.92 -10.18 -7.77
N PRO A 606 -22.00 -11.51 -7.99
CA PRO A 606 -22.58 -12.45 -7.03
C PRO A 606 -21.72 -12.65 -5.76
N PHE A 607 -20.45 -12.27 -5.82
CA PHE A 607 -19.53 -12.34 -4.68
C PHE A 607 -18.54 -11.17 -4.70
N TYR A 608 -17.87 -10.95 -3.57
CA TYR A 608 -16.80 -10.00 -3.42
C TYR A 608 -15.63 -10.67 -2.68
N ASP A 609 -14.44 -10.59 -3.26
CA ASP A 609 -13.23 -11.11 -2.63
C ASP A 609 -12.52 -9.98 -1.88
N ALA A 610 -12.21 -10.20 -0.60
CA ALA A 610 -11.61 -9.18 0.24
C ALA A 610 -10.65 -9.77 1.27
N ARG A 611 -9.76 -8.91 1.79
CA ARG A 611 -8.73 -9.31 2.77
C ARG A 611 -9.23 -9.12 4.20
N HIS A 612 -9.01 -10.13 5.03
CA HIS A 612 -9.46 -10.17 6.41
C HIS A 612 -8.28 -10.10 7.36
N ARG A 613 -8.52 -9.49 8.53
CA ARG A 613 -7.57 -9.43 9.65
C ARG A 613 -8.32 -9.27 10.96
N HIS A 614 -8.97 -10.34 11.41
CA HIS A 614 -9.73 -10.34 12.66
C HIS A 614 -9.84 -11.74 13.24
N ARG A 615 -10.46 -11.82 14.41
CA ARG A 615 -10.65 -13.05 15.19
C ARG A 615 -12.08 -13.21 15.69
N TYR A 616 -12.71 -12.09 16.04
CA TYR A 616 -14.09 -12.06 16.51
C TYR A 616 -15.07 -11.94 15.35
N GLU A 617 -16.28 -12.48 15.52
CA GLU A 617 -17.38 -12.46 14.57
C GLU A 617 -18.69 -12.09 15.25
N ILE A 618 -19.68 -11.62 14.48
CA ILE A 618 -21.06 -11.55 14.99
C ILE A 618 -21.53 -12.97 15.31
N ASN A 619 -22.14 -13.12 16.48
CA ASN A 619 -22.70 -14.38 16.92
C ASN A 619 -23.91 -14.77 16.05
N PRO A 620 -23.88 -15.91 15.34
CA PRO A 620 -24.96 -16.35 14.48
C PRO A 620 -26.31 -16.48 15.20
N ASP A 621 -26.31 -16.81 16.50
CA ASP A 621 -27.51 -17.00 17.31
C ASP A 621 -28.37 -15.73 17.45
N PHE A 622 -27.77 -14.56 17.23
CA PHE A 622 -28.47 -13.26 17.33
C PHE A 622 -28.84 -12.66 15.98
N VAL A 623 -28.40 -13.23 14.84
CA VAL A 623 -28.58 -12.61 13.52
C VAL A 623 -30.04 -12.51 13.11
N GLU A 624 -30.84 -13.54 13.35
CA GLU A 624 -32.28 -13.50 13.01
C GLU A 624 -32.99 -12.34 13.73
N LYS A 625 -32.61 -12.07 14.99
CA LYS A 625 -33.19 -10.98 15.80
C LYS A 625 -32.72 -9.59 15.31
N LEU A 626 -31.48 -9.49 14.84
CA LEU A 626 -30.95 -8.26 14.22
C LEU A 626 -31.65 -7.97 12.88
N GLU A 627 -31.78 -8.99 12.03
CA GLU A 627 -32.42 -8.89 10.71
C GLU A 627 -33.90 -8.52 10.84
N ALA A 628 -34.63 -9.16 11.77
CA ALA A 628 -36.04 -8.86 12.05
C ALA A 628 -36.28 -7.41 12.51
N ALA A 629 -35.25 -6.71 12.96
CA ALA A 629 -35.29 -5.31 13.37
C ALA A 629 -34.75 -4.33 12.31
N GLY A 630 -34.26 -4.82 11.17
CA GLY A 630 -33.81 -4.02 10.02
C GLY A 630 -32.29 -3.81 9.92
N PHE A 631 -31.51 -4.57 10.67
CA PHE A 631 -30.04 -4.61 10.56
C PHE A 631 -29.65 -5.86 9.79
N LEU A 632 -29.50 -5.73 8.47
CA LEU A 632 -29.48 -6.87 7.57
C LEU A 632 -28.07 -7.35 7.26
N VAL A 633 -27.85 -8.66 7.34
CA VAL A 633 -26.66 -9.29 6.81
C VAL A 633 -26.88 -9.54 5.31
N VAL A 634 -26.13 -8.83 4.48
CA VAL A 634 -26.25 -8.89 3.02
C VAL A 634 -25.10 -9.66 2.37
N GLY A 635 -24.04 -9.94 3.13
CA GLY A 635 -22.90 -10.75 2.70
C GLY A 635 -22.45 -11.69 3.79
N ARG A 636 -22.18 -12.94 3.42
CA ARG A 636 -21.64 -13.98 4.31
C ARG A 636 -20.42 -14.64 3.68
N ASP A 637 -19.61 -15.31 4.49
CA ASP A 637 -18.52 -16.11 3.94
C ASP A 637 -19.06 -17.16 2.96
N ALA A 638 -18.40 -17.34 1.82
CA ALA A 638 -18.90 -18.25 0.79
C ALA A 638 -18.60 -19.73 1.07
N GLU A 639 -17.76 -20.03 2.06
CA GLU A 639 -17.30 -21.37 2.38
C GLU A 639 -18.32 -22.13 3.24
N VAL A 640 -18.73 -21.53 4.36
CA VAL A 640 -19.63 -22.12 5.35
C VAL A 640 -20.93 -21.34 5.45
N GLY A 641 -20.91 -20.03 5.21
CA GLY A 641 -22.09 -19.16 5.27
C GLY A 641 -22.55 -18.84 6.70
N ASN A 642 -21.67 -19.02 7.68
CA ASN A 642 -21.95 -18.79 9.10
C ASN A 642 -21.30 -17.52 9.66
N ARG A 643 -20.48 -16.81 8.89
CA ARG A 643 -19.84 -15.54 9.28
C ARG A 643 -20.46 -14.37 8.52
N MET A 644 -20.67 -13.27 9.24
CA MET A 644 -21.36 -12.09 8.74
C MET A 644 -20.33 -11.07 8.25
N GLU A 645 -20.26 -10.91 6.93
CA GLU A 645 -19.16 -10.17 6.29
C GLU A 645 -19.58 -8.75 5.88
N ILE A 646 -20.84 -8.56 5.47
CA ILE A 646 -21.38 -7.26 5.03
C ILE A 646 -22.74 -7.03 5.66
N ILE A 647 -22.91 -5.84 6.22
CA ILE A 647 -24.15 -5.39 6.84
C ILE A 647 -24.65 -4.11 6.16
N GLU A 648 -25.96 -4.04 5.99
CA GLU A 648 -26.67 -2.83 5.54
C GLU A 648 -27.85 -2.53 6.48
N LEU A 649 -28.01 -1.26 6.86
CA LEU A 649 -29.17 -0.83 7.63
C LEU A 649 -30.32 -0.44 6.69
N LEU A 650 -31.41 -1.20 6.74
CA LEU A 650 -32.66 -0.87 6.04
C LEU A 650 -33.75 -0.33 6.97
N ARG A 651 -33.46 -0.14 8.25
CA ARG A 651 -34.42 0.47 9.16
C ARG A 651 -34.65 1.95 8.78
N PRO A 652 -35.91 2.40 8.63
CA PRO A 652 -36.22 3.81 8.42
C PRO A 652 -35.72 4.70 9.56
N LEU A 653 -35.34 5.93 9.23
CA LEU A 653 -34.88 6.90 10.20
C LEU A 653 -35.99 7.21 11.22
N PRO A 654 -35.66 7.32 12.52
CA PRO A 654 -36.63 7.69 13.53
C PRO A 654 -37.01 9.16 13.35
N LEU A 655 -38.11 9.42 12.64
CA LEU A 655 -38.68 10.77 12.46
C LEU A 655 -39.25 11.27 13.79
N LYS A 656 -38.40 11.77 14.68
CA LYS A 656 -38.81 12.46 15.91
C LYS A 656 -38.88 13.97 15.67
N THR A 657 -39.89 14.62 16.23
CA THR A 657 -40.02 16.08 16.22
C THR A 657 -38.76 16.73 16.81
N GLY A 658 -38.12 17.63 16.05
CA GLY A 658 -36.92 18.37 16.45
C GLY A 658 -35.57 17.73 16.11
N VAL A 659 -35.53 16.52 15.53
CA VAL A 659 -34.27 15.91 15.06
C VAL A 659 -33.99 16.34 13.62
N ARG A 660 -32.87 17.06 13.40
CA ARG A 660 -32.41 17.45 12.05
C ARG A 660 -31.85 16.22 11.33
N ILE A 661 -32.52 15.80 10.27
CA ILE A 661 -32.05 14.74 9.37
C ILE A 661 -30.99 15.31 8.45
N TRP A 662 -29.92 14.56 8.23
CA TRP A 662 -28.86 14.92 7.30
C TRP A 662 -29.40 15.00 5.87
N LYS A 663 -28.98 16.04 5.12
CA LYS A 663 -29.28 16.22 3.69
C LYS A 663 -28.00 16.63 2.95
N PRO A 664 -27.81 16.21 1.68
CA PRO A 664 -26.57 16.48 0.93
C PRO A 664 -26.33 17.96 0.62
N ASP A 665 -27.38 18.75 0.40
CA ASP A 665 -27.30 20.15 -0.03
C ASP A 665 -27.59 21.12 1.14
N MET A 666 -26.60 21.31 2.02
CA MET A 666 -26.69 22.30 3.10
C MET A 666 -26.26 23.72 2.68
N ASP A 667 -25.78 23.91 1.44
CA ASP A 667 -25.26 25.19 0.92
C ASP A 667 -26.18 25.92 -0.06
N SER A 668 -27.38 25.40 -0.36
CA SER A 668 -28.36 26.12 -1.19
C SER A 668 -29.19 27.09 -0.32
N PRO A 669 -29.16 28.43 -0.57
CA PRO A 669 -29.89 29.43 0.23
C PRO A 669 -31.43 29.36 0.12
N GLU A 670 -31.98 28.45 -0.68
CA GLU A 670 -33.41 28.39 -1.01
C GLU A 670 -34.21 27.35 -0.21
N ALA A 671 -33.67 26.80 0.88
CA ALA A 671 -34.45 25.97 1.79
C ALA A 671 -35.40 26.84 2.64
N THR A 672 -36.46 27.36 2.02
CA THR A 672 -37.61 27.92 2.73
C THR A 672 -38.22 26.83 3.63
N PRO A 673 -38.57 27.14 4.89
CA PRO A 673 -39.27 26.18 5.75
C PRO A 673 -40.72 26.11 5.29
N ASN A 674 -40.98 25.35 4.22
CA ASN A 674 -42.35 25.09 3.79
C ASN A 674 -42.98 24.09 4.77
N THR A 675 -43.59 24.65 5.80
CA THR A 675 -44.64 24.03 6.62
C THR A 675 -45.80 23.59 5.73
N LYS A 676 -45.75 22.36 5.23
CA LYS A 676 -46.94 21.54 4.99
C LYS A 676 -46.64 20.12 5.47
N ALA A 677 -47.57 19.56 6.24
CA ALA A 677 -47.52 18.20 6.76
C ALA A 677 -47.46 17.20 5.59
N GLU A 678 -46.26 16.85 5.18
CA GLU A 678 -46.02 15.69 4.31
C GLU A 678 -46.26 14.45 5.16
N SER A 679 -47.17 13.61 4.69
CA SER A 679 -47.42 12.25 5.18
C SER A 679 -46.14 11.56 5.63
N PHE A 680 -46.16 10.86 6.78
CA PHE A 680 -45.06 10.07 7.34
C PHE A 680 -44.44 9.10 6.32
N GLN A 681 -43.57 9.59 5.45
CA GLN A 681 -42.87 8.78 4.46
C GLN A 681 -41.67 8.13 5.16
N LEU A 682 -41.53 6.81 5.02
CA LEU A 682 -40.41 6.07 5.60
C LEU A 682 -39.11 6.48 4.91
N ILE A 683 -38.30 7.32 5.57
CA ILE A 683 -37.01 7.76 5.03
C ILE A 683 -35.95 6.68 5.31
N ARG A 684 -35.41 6.07 4.26
CA ARG A 684 -34.28 5.11 4.35
C ARG A 684 -32.98 5.87 4.65
N HIS A 685 -32.09 5.24 5.43
CA HIS A 685 -30.75 5.78 5.64
C HIS A 685 -29.99 5.85 4.31
N PRO A 686 -29.35 6.99 3.94
CA PRO A 686 -28.73 7.17 2.63
C PRO A 686 -27.61 6.17 2.34
N PHE A 687 -26.75 5.90 3.33
CA PHE A 687 -25.72 4.87 3.27
C PHE A 687 -25.26 4.49 4.67
N PHE A 688 -25.61 3.30 5.15
CA PHE A 688 -25.08 2.76 6.41
C PHE A 688 -24.65 1.34 6.14
N VAL A 689 -23.35 1.19 5.89
CA VAL A 689 -22.73 -0.07 5.52
C VAL A 689 -21.64 -0.38 6.51
N ALA A 690 -21.48 -1.64 6.87
CA ALA A 690 -20.31 -2.08 7.59
C ALA A 690 -19.78 -3.39 7.00
N THR A 691 -18.46 -3.56 6.99
CA THR A 691 -17.78 -4.75 6.49
C THR A 691 -16.86 -5.32 7.55
N GLN A 692 -16.74 -6.64 7.58
CA GLN A 692 -15.83 -7.32 8.50
C GLN A 692 -14.40 -7.37 7.94
N PHE A 693 -14.28 -7.56 6.62
CA PHE A 693 -13.04 -7.39 5.88
C PHE A 693 -12.60 -5.92 5.74
N HIS A 694 -11.40 -5.76 5.20
CA HIS A 694 -10.71 -4.48 4.97
C HIS A 694 -10.73 -4.09 3.47
N PRO A 695 -11.78 -3.40 2.98
CA PRO A 695 -11.88 -2.94 1.58
C PRO A 695 -10.83 -1.89 1.19
N GLU A 696 -10.09 -1.33 2.14
CA GLU A 696 -9.03 -0.36 1.92
C GLU A 696 -7.75 -0.94 1.31
N TYR A 697 -7.51 -2.25 1.52
CA TYR A 697 -6.32 -2.92 1.00
C TYR A 697 -6.42 -3.18 -0.51
N THR A 698 -7.63 -3.44 -1.01
CA THR A 698 -7.92 -3.71 -2.43
C THR A 698 -8.18 -2.45 -3.26
N SER A 699 -8.30 -1.28 -2.62
CA SER A 699 -8.50 0.00 -3.31
C SER A 699 -7.26 0.42 -4.11
N ARG A 700 -7.42 0.66 -5.42
CA ARG A 700 -6.38 1.16 -6.34
C ARG A 700 -6.76 2.56 -6.87
N PRO A 701 -5.79 3.38 -7.33
CA PRO A 701 -6.10 4.69 -7.91
C PRO A 701 -7.04 4.62 -9.13
N ALA A 702 -6.85 3.62 -10.00
CA ALA A 702 -7.73 3.39 -11.16
C ALA A 702 -8.96 2.52 -10.85
N HIS A 703 -8.93 1.79 -9.74
CA HIS A 703 -10.01 0.89 -9.30
C HIS A 703 -10.29 1.13 -7.80
N PRO A 704 -10.90 2.28 -7.44
CA PRO A 704 -11.29 2.55 -6.07
C PRO A 704 -12.26 1.49 -5.54
N SER A 705 -12.15 1.21 -4.25
CA SER A 705 -13.05 0.28 -3.57
C SER A 705 -14.53 0.73 -3.67
N PRO A 706 -15.45 -0.16 -4.08
CA PRO A 706 -16.89 0.15 -4.18
C PRO A 706 -17.50 0.66 -2.88
N PHE A 707 -17.01 0.21 -1.72
CA PHE A 707 -17.50 0.62 -0.40
C PHE A 707 -17.20 2.10 -0.11
N PHE A 708 -15.97 2.51 -0.41
CA PHE A 708 -15.55 3.91 -0.26
C PHE A 708 -16.21 4.81 -1.31
N VAL A 709 -16.37 4.32 -2.54
CA VAL A 709 -17.13 5.04 -3.59
C VAL A 709 -18.59 5.25 -3.16
N GLY A 710 -19.25 4.20 -2.66
CA GLY A 710 -20.61 4.28 -2.15
C GLY A 710 -20.76 5.31 -1.04
N LEU A 711 -19.82 5.33 -0.09
CA LEU A 711 -19.78 6.32 0.98
C LEU A 711 -19.64 7.75 0.45
N MET A 712 -18.69 8.00 -0.47
CA MET A 712 -18.47 9.33 -1.05
C MET A 712 -19.64 9.81 -1.89
N LEU A 713 -20.20 8.93 -2.72
CA LEU A 713 -21.39 9.25 -3.54
C LEU A 713 -22.61 9.54 -2.67
N ALA A 714 -22.78 8.81 -1.56
CA ALA A 714 -23.86 9.08 -0.61
C ALA A 714 -23.68 10.45 0.04
N ALA A 715 -22.46 10.73 0.52
CA ALA A 715 -22.11 11.98 1.20
C ALA A 715 -22.22 13.21 0.31
N CYS A 716 -22.06 13.07 -1.02
CA CYS A 716 -22.26 14.16 -1.97
C CYS A 716 -23.62 14.14 -2.68
N GLY A 717 -24.55 13.26 -2.28
CA GLY A 717 -25.91 13.18 -2.84
C GLY A 717 -26.01 12.56 -4.24
N GLN A 718 -24.95 11.94 -4.74
CA GLN A 718 -24.87 11.40 -6.11
C GLN A 718 -25.14 9.88 -6.19
N LEU A 719 -25.33 9.20 -5.05
CA LEU A 719 -25.48 7.74 -5.00
C LEU A 719 -26.68 7.24 -5.81
N ASN A 720 -27.87 7.84 -5.65
CA ASN A 720 -29.07 7.37 -6.35
C ASN A 720 -28.91 7.51 -7.87
N THR A 721 -28.46 8.68 -8.33
CA THR A 721 -28.14 8.93 -9.74
C THR A 721 -27.09 7.95 -10.29
N TYR A 722 -26.13 7.54 -9.47
CA TYR A 722 -25.14 6.53 -9.86
C TYR A 722 -25.76 5.14 -10.01
N LEU A 723 -26.62 4.74 -9.07
CA LEU A 723 -27.25 3.41 -9.08
C LEU A 723 -28.29 3.24 -10.20
N GLU A 724 -28.90 4.33 -10.68
CA GLU A 724 -29.89 4.34 -11.77
C GLU A 724 -29.27 4.17 -13.17
N LYS A 725 -27.95 4.33 -13.33
CA LYS A 725 -27.31 4.21 -14.65
C LYS A 725 -27.31 2.75 -15.14
N PRO A 726 -27.79 2.48 -16.38
CA PRO A 726 -27.89 1.12 -16.92
C PRO A 726 -26.52 0.50 -17.23
N ILE A 727 -25.59 1.32 -17.71
CA ILE A 727 -24.18 0.96 -17.87
C ILE A 727 -23.42 1.62 -16.72
N ARG A 728 -23.14 0.85 -15.68
CA ARG A 728 -22.20 1.25 -14.65
C ARG A 728 -20.82 1.04 -15.22
N LEU A 729 -20.24 2.11 -15.77
CA LEU A 729 -18.80 2.13 -15.98
C LEU A 729 -18.19 1.74 -14.63
N SER A 730 -17.47 0.60 -14.61
CA SER A 730 -16.62 0.33 -13.47
C SER A 730 -15.69 1.55 -13.34
N PRO A 731 -15.19 1.87 -12.13
CA PRO A 731 -14.30 3.01 -11.95
C PRO A 731 -13.12 3.10 -12.94
N THR A 732 -12.82 1.99 -13.61
CA THR A 732 -11.95 1.80 -14.77
C THR A 732 -12.26 2.65 -16.01
N GLN A 733 -13.52 2.90 -16.37
CA GLN A 733 -13.88 3.43 -17.71
C GLN A 733 -14.17 4.95 -17.71
N LEU A 734 -14.27 5.58 -16.54
CA LEU A 734 -14.52 7.03 -16.42
C LEU A 734 -13.31 7.91 -16.81
N LEU A 735 -12.13 7.32 -17.05
CA LEU A 735 -10.94 8.02 -17.52
C LEU A 735 -10.84 8.06 -19.06
N ASP A 736 -11.65 7.27 -19.78
CA ASP A 736 -11.58 7.18 -21.24
C ASP A 736 -12.49 8.22 -21.93
N GLU A 737 -13.65 8.55 -21.37
CA GLU A 737 -14.63 9.42 -22.05
C GLU A 737 -14.31 10.93 -22.04
N GLN A 738 -13.50 11.42 -21.09
CA GLN A 738 -13.22 12.87 -21.01
C GLN A 738 -12.08 13.33 -21.94
N VAL A 739 -11.45 12.43 -22.70
CA VAL A 739 -10.42 12.76 -23.69
C VAL A 739 -11.02 12.90 -25.10
N THR A 740 -12.17 12.31 -25.38
CA THR A 740 -12.90 12.51 -26.63
C THR A 740 -13.94 13.60 -26.44
N GLY A 741 -13.52 14.85 -26.63
CA GLY A 741 -14.46 15.95 -26.83
C GLY A 741 -15.28 15.70 -28.09
N SER A 742 -16.44 15.09 -27.95
CA SER A 742 -17.50 15.08 -28.95
C SER A 742 -18.84 14.91 -28.24
N SER A 743 -19.62 15.98 -28.30
CA SER A 743 -21.04 16.05 -27.97
C SER A 743 -21.77 14.78 -28.43
N CYS A 744 -22.30 14.00 -27.49
CA CYS A 744 -23.22 12.91 -27.79
C CYS A 744 -24.59 13.50 -28.15
N THR A 745 -24.72 13.90 -29.41
CA THR A 745 -25.99 14.07 -30.11
C THR A 745 -25.94 13.15 -31.31
N MET A 746 -26.97 12.31 -31.45
CA MET A 746 -27.28 11.43 -32.58
C MET A 746 -26.83 9.96 -32.44
N LEU A 747 -27.65 9.17 -31.73
CA LEU A 747 -27.98 7.79 -32.15
C LEU A 747 -29.47 7.52 -31.88
N GLN A 748 -30.33 8.26 -32.58
CA GLN A 748 -31.63 7.77 -33.01
C GLN A 748 -31.57 7.63 -34.53
N SER A 749 -31.32 6.44 -35.04
CA SER A 749 -31.91 5.92 -36.29
C SER A 749 -31.29 4.57 -36.67
N SER A 750 -32.12 3.78 -37.36
CA SER A 750 -31.82 2.53 -38.07
C SER A 750 -31.77 1.23 -37.24
N LEU A 751 -32.98 0.75 -36.91
CA LEU A 751 -33.28 -0.68 -36.98
C LEU A 751 -33.22 -1.14 -38.46
N PRO A 752 -32.70 -2.33 -38.79
CA PRO A 752 -33.10 -3.03 -39.99
C PRO A 752 -33.96 -4.26 -39.65
N GLY A 753 -35.13 -4.30 -40.27
CA GLY A 753 -36.03 -5.43 -40.29
C GLY A 753 -35.52 -6.60 -41.15
N LYS A 754 -36.09 -7.77 -40.87
CA LYS A 754 -35.93 -9.04 -41.57
C LYS A 754 -36.20 -8.94 -43.08
N SER A 755 -35.40 -9.61 -43.92
CA SER A 755 -35.86 -10.60 -44.93
C SER A 755 -34.73 -11.13 -45.87
N SER A 756 -34.69 -12.46 -45.95
CA SER A 756 -34.44 -13.38 -47.10
C SER A 756 -33.31 -13.25 -48.14
N SER A 757 -32.89 -14.46 -48.60
CA SER A 757 -32.19 -14.90 -49.85
C SER A 757 -30.67 -14.64 -49.95
N GLU A 758 -29.83 -15.69 -49.99
CA GLU A 758 -29.23 -16.34 -51.20
C GLU A 758 -28.31 -15.36 -51.97
N GLU A 759 -27.07 -15.62 -52.41
CA GLU A 759 -26.30 -16.82 -52.71
C GLU A 759 -24.83 -16.38 -53.05
N LEU A 760 -23.88 -17.34 -53.01
CA LEU A 760 -22.67 -17.50 -53.86
C LEU A 760 -21.39 -16.62 -53.71
N ARG A 761 -20.29 -17.34 -53.37
CA ARG A 761 -18.92 -17.41 -53.99
C ARG A 761 -18.14 -16.10 -54.26
N GLY A 762 -16.83 -15.99 -54.07
CA GLY A 762 -15.72 -16.94 -53.93
C GLY A 762 -14.38 -16.15 -53.93
N ALA A 763 -13.29 -16.86 -53.65
CA ALA A 763 -11.92 -16.36 -53.43
C ALA A 763 -11.28 -15.59 -54.60
N LEU A 764 -10.26 -14.75 -54.30
CA LEU A 764 -8.88 -14.82 -54.80
C LEU A 764 -8.07 -13.52 -54.54
N VAL A 765 -6.82 -13.71 -54.09
CA VAL A 765 -5.62 -12.83 -54.12
C VAL A 765 -4.82 -13.21 -55.40
N PRO A 766 -3.78 -12.52 -55.97
CA PRO A 766 -2.99 -11.31 -55.62
C PRO A 766 -2.75 -10.31 -56.80
N GLY A 767 -1.98 -9.22 -56.56
CA GLY A 767 -1.20 -8.57 -57.63
C GLY A 767 -0.61 -7.18 -57.29
N GLU A 768 0.73 -7.07 -57.36
CA GLU A 768 1.55 -5.85 -57.23
C GLU A 768 1.42 -4.89 -58.44
N SER A 769 1.65 -3.58 -58.23
CA SER A 769 2.43 -2.72 -59.15
C SER A 769 2.70 -1.32 -58.59
N GLU A 770 3.94 -0.86 -58.79
CA GLU A 770 4.56 0.44 -58.47
C GLU A 770 3.89 1.65 -59.17
N LEU A 771 4.04 2.87 -58.60
CA LEU A 771 4.69 4.05 -59.23
C LEU A 771 4.38 5.39 -58.50
N ASN A 772 5.46 6.10 -58.18
CA ASN A 772 5.73 7.55 -58.22
C ASN A 772 5.01 8.59 -57.31
N ASP A 773 5.86 9.23 -56.48
CA ASP A 773 5.86 10.59 -55.89
C ASP A 773 5.36 11.74 -56.83
N PRO A 774 5.08 12.99 -56.35
CA PRO A 774 5.75 13.69 -55.23
C PRO A 774 4.90 14.58 -54.29
N ALA A 775 5.53 15.03 -53.19
CA ALA A 775 5.11 16.13 -52.31
C ALA A 775 4.92 17.47 -53.05
N PRO A 776 4.16 18.45 -52.50
CA PRO A 776 4.84 19.53 -51.73
C PRO A 776 4.02 20.27 -50.65
N ALA A 777 4.77 21.09 -49.90
CA ALA A 777 4.48 22.46 -49.42
C ALA A 777 3.96 22.70 -47.98
N PHE A 778 4.89 23.27 -47.20
CA PHE A 778 4.73 24.13 -46.03
C PHE A 778 3.86 25.37 -46.32
N ILE A 779 3.09 25.82 -45.31
CA ILE A 779 2.59 27.20 -45.19
C ILE A 779 2.77 27.67 -43.74
N ASP A 780 3.59 28.72 -43.60
CA ASP A 780 3.70 29.61 -42.43
C ASP A 780 2.47 30.52 -42.31
N PHE A 781 2.04 30.82 -41.08
CA PHE A 781 1.35 32.08 -40.79
C PHE A 781 1.77 32.62 -39.40
N HIS A 782 2.44 33.77 -39.45
CA HIS A 782 2.62 34.74 -38.38
C HIS A 782 1.36 35.62 -38.23
N ILE A 783 1.06 36.04 -36.98
CA ILE A 783 0.45 37.30 -36.47
C ILE A 783 0.37 37.05 -34.94
N GLY A 784 0.72 37.92 -33.98
CA GLY A 784 1.01 39.35 -33.88
C GLY A 784 0.65 39.76 -32.44
N ASP A 785 1.41 40.69 -31.85
CA ASP A 785 1.27 41.18 -30.47
C ASP A 785 -0.13 41.71 -30.10
N GLU A 786 -0.62 41.36 -28.91
CA GLU A 786 -1.14 42.25 -27.84
C GLU A 786 -1.27 41.50 -26.50
#